data_AF-A0AAN7TF17-F1
#
_entry.id   AF-A0AAN7TF17-F1
#
_cell.length_a   1.000
_cell.length_b   1.000
_cell.length_c   1.000
_cell.angle_alpha   90.00
_cell.angle_beta   90.00
_cell.angle_gamma   90.00
#
_symmetry.space_group_name_H-M   'P 1'
#
loop_
_entity.id
_entity.type
_entity.pdbx_description
1 polymer ?
#
loop_
_entity_poly.entity_id
_entity_poly.type
_entity_poly.pdbx_seq_one_letter_code
_entity_poly.pdbx_strand_id
1 'polypeptide(L)'
;MLNQAKYGPVDVITGDYLAEVNLGNDAEAYTAGTHSGWIPTAWQGLELAIDLIAEKRIKVIINGGALNPKGLAEETQRKLIDPRGLDLTVAYVYGDDCLHKVQSLLNKDQSALPHLDQENGDVKLEKDTQEFLARPEEMPVVSANAYLGMRAIKRGLEEGADIIICGRVADASPVIGAAAWWHGWREDDYDELAGALIAGHLIECSTYITGANYSGFFKHEISELLNLGLPIVEVEANGECVVTKHEALNGFVDEDTVKCQLLYELQGTIYLNSDVKADIKHMRIESAGKDRVRVSGVTGAPPPSTTKLAVFYKAGYQCELLVNASGYATEKKFALQEAQMRAKLKDLGMLEKFDVLDFQWVGRPAPNPNCQLASTTYLRIFAQARDKQVVASVVGAWATNTMQHFAGFHCSLDLRNAMPKPFLGFYPAVMEQNELEESVNVLSRRQSAESRKFIVGPPEQTEGLQPREDYGPTNPVNLDKYGETVMAPLGDVALGRSGDKGANVNCGLFVPASDDPTGEKWGWLRTLMTKQQMQKMIGTDWRDWYHIERCEMAEIRAVHFVVYGPLGRGVSSSKILDSLGKGFAEFIRALQPPFNITMGIALYDTAYVPQRTVRRHFMFYTARAQQAMEHQSFFFEQKAKLAHMLNTVGADAKTASFPACMEYPELTEAVTQLYQEACFASTLTFDQIQHAGMQMAPFSERVRVVEDAAADVRSRTMAVPKTVSRKRGRRDEEEDEEMSCSSYTTCNKRGRNTAADYDMVVEPSYCGPYVDRFLQPAWWTQVCE
;
A
#
# COMPACT_ATOMS: atom_id res chain seq x y z
N MET A 1 5.92 -15.02 -1.54
CA MET A 1 6.55 -16.19 -0.89
C MET A 1 6.23 -17.51 -1.60
N LEU A 2 4.97 -18.01 -1.58
CA LEU A 2 4.61 -19.30 -2.20
C LEU A 2 5.15 -19.49 -3.63
N ASN A 3 4.93 -18.52 -4.54
CA ASN A 3 5.41 -18.63 -5.91
C ASN A 3 6.95 -18.69 -6.02
N GLN A 4 7.69 -17.98 -5.15
CA GLN A 4 9.16 -18.07 -5.09
C GLN A 4 9.60 -19.48 -4.69
N ALA A 5 8.98 -20.03 -3.63
CA ALA A 5 9.26 -21.40 -3.19
C ALA A 5 8.87 -22.46 -4.24
N LYS A 6 7.83 -22.20 -5.04
CA LYS A 6 7.28 -23.14 -6.01
C LYS A 6 8.10 -23.22 -7.30
N TYR A 7 8.36 -22.10 -7.97
CA TYR A 7 8.68 -22.08 -9.40
C TYR A 7 10.16 -22.08 -9.78
N GLY A 8 11.10 -21.97 -8.85
CA GLY A 8 12.52 -22.07 -9.18
C GLY A 8 13.40 -22.43 -7.99
N PRO A 9 14.64 -22.85 -8.24
CA PRO A 9 15.62 -23.04 -7.17
C PRO A 9 16.00 -21.65 -6.64
N VAL A 10 15.57 -21.36 -5.41
CA VAL A 10 16.02 -20.19 -4.66
C VAL A 10 16.58 -20.70 -3.35
N ASP A 11 17.77 -20.24 -2.98
CA ASP A 11 18.41 -20.65 -1.72
C ASP A 11 17.81 -19.89 -0.53
N VAL A 12 17.44 -18.62 -0.77
CA VAL A 12 16.90 -17.71 0.23
C VAL A 12 15.71 -16.95 -0.35
N ILE A 13 14.63 -16.85 0.42
CA ILE A 13 13.52 -15.93 0.17
C ILE A 13 13.62 -14.79 1.18
N THR A 14 13.89 -13.59 0.68
CA THR A 14 13.76 -12.37 1.48
C THR A 14 12.37 -11.76 1.31
N GLY A 15 11.91 -11.02 2.30
CA GLY A 15 10.64 -10.31 2.23
C GLY A 15 10.67 -8.99 2.99
N ASP A 16 10.55 -7.90 2.23
CA ASP A 16 10.29 -6.57 2.76
C ASP A 16 8.78 -6.29 2.78
N TYR A 17 8.26 -6.03 3.97
CA TYR A 17 6.86 -5.80 4.29
C TYR A 17 6.63 -4.43 4.94
N LEU A 18 7.67 -3.61 5.14
CA LEU A 18 7.58 -2.39 5.95
C LEU A 18 7.89 -1.13 5.14
N ALA A 19 6.86 -0.45 4.65
CA ALA A 19 7.01 0.97 4.34
C ALA A 19 7.06 1.78 5.64
N GLU A 20 7.61 3.00 5.57
CA GLU A 20 7.77 3.88 6.74
C GLU A 20 6.47 4.01 7.54
N VAL A 21 5.34 4.22 6.85
CA VAL A 21 4.03 4.49 7.43
C VAL A 21 3.40 3.29 8.16
N ASN A 22 3.79 2.05 7.83
CA ASN A 22 3.14 0.85 8.38
C ASN A 22 3.33 0.74 9.90
N LEU A 23 4.56 0.95 10.38
CA LEU A 23 4.89 0.84 11.80
C LEU A 23 4.09 1.84 12.64
N GLY A 24 4.05 3.12 12.21
CA GLY A 24 3.32 4.16 12.91
C GLY A 24 1.82 3.86 13.00
N ASN A 25 1.20 3.45 11.90
CA ASN A 25 -0.24 3.19 11.83
C ASN A 25 -0.69 2.05 12.76
N ASP A 26 0.12 0.99 12.86
CA ASP A 26 -0.23 -0.19 13.65
C ASP A 26 0.19 -0.06 15.12
N ALA A 27 1.08 0.89 15.46
CA ALA A 27 1.63 1.05 16.81
C ALA A 27 0.56 1.31 17.88
N GLU A 28 -0.42 2.17 17.59
CA GLU A 28 -1.49 2.46 18.53
C GLU A 28 -2.41 1.25 18.74
N ALA A 29 -2.77 0.55 17.66
CA ALA A 29 -3.61 -0.63 17.72
C ALA A 29 -2.91 -1.80 18.42
N TYR A 30 -1.61 -1.98 18.19
CA TYR A 30 -0.79 -2.96 18.89
C TYR A 30 -0.72 -2.67 20.39
N THR A 31 -0.43 -1.42 20.76
CA THR A 31 -0.42 -0.97 22.17
C THR A 31 -1.77 -1.17 22.85
N ALA A 32 -2.87 -0.98 22.12
CA ALA A 32 -4.23 -1.21 22.62
C ALA A 32 -4.64 -2.70 22.65
N GLY A 33 -3.80 -3.62 22.16
CA GLY A 33 -4.09 -5.05 22.09
C GLY A 33 -5.12 -5.44 21.02
N THR A 34 -5.42 -4.55 20.05
CA THR A 34 -6.37 -4.81 18.95
C THR A 34 -5.66 -5.21 17.65
N HIS A 35 -4.33 -5.19 17.63
CA HIS A 35 -3.49 -5.67 16.55
C HIS A 35 -2.38 -6.58 17.11
N SER A 36 -1.92 -7.57 16.33
CA SER A 36 -0.89 -8.53 16.76
C SER A 36 0.52 -7.95 16.82
N GLY A 37 0.73 -6.84 16.10
CA GLY A 37 2.02 -6.14 16.00
C GLY A 37 2.86 -6.57 14.80
N TRP A 38 2.49 -7.62 14.06
CA TRP A 38 3.17 -8.08 12.85
C TRP A 38 2.30 -7.93 11.60
N ILE A 39 2.92 -7.97 10.41
CA ILE A 39 2.21 -7.77 9.14
C ILE A 39 1.39 -9.03 8.78
N PRO A 40 0.06 -8.92 8.57
CA PRO A 40 -0.78 -10.10 8.28
C PRO A 40 -0.37 -10.87 7.02
N THR A 41 0.11 -10.19 5.98
CA THR A 41 0.55 -10.83 4.73
C THR A 41 1.88 -11.56 4.87
N ALA A 42 2.71 -11.21 5.86
CA ALA A 42 3.92 -11.96 6.19
C ALA A 42 3.56 -13.32 6.80
N TRP A 43 2.62 -13.32 7.75
CA TRP A 43 2.05 -14.55 8.32
C TRP A 43 1.43 -15.44 7.24
N GLN A 44 0.56 -14.89 6.38
CA GLN A 44 -0.07 -15.65 5.28
C GLN A 44 0.98 -16.22 4.31
N GLY A 45 2.05 -15.45 4.03
CA GLY A 45 3.15 -15.90 3.19
C GLY A 45 3.82 -17.15 3.74
N LEU A 46 4.14 -17.15 5.04
CA LEU A 46 4.73 -18.30 5.75
C LEU A 46 3.76 -19.48 5.75
N GLU A 47 2.50 -19.26 6.12
CA GLU A 47 1.48 -20.32 6.19
C GLU A 47 1.31 -21.04 4.85
N LEU A 48 1.28 -20.31 3.74
CA LEU A 48 1.14 -20.88 2.41
C LEU A 48 2.38 -21.62 1.91
N ALA A 49 3.58 -21.22 2.36
CA ALA A 49 4.84 -21.70 1.79
C ALA A 49 5.61 -22.69 2.68
N ILE A 50 5.24 -22.85 3.96
CA ILE A 50 6.06 -23.54 4.98
C ILE A 50 6.45 -24.97 4.58
N ASP A 51 5.54 -25.71 3.95
CA ASP A 51 5.80 -27.09 3.55
C ASP A 51 6.87 -27.16 2.45
N LEU A 52 6.80 -26.26 1.46
CA LEU A 52 7.81 -26.16 0.40
C LEU A 52 9.14 -25.61 0.93
N ILE A 53 9.10 -24.68 1.88
CA ILE A 53 10.28 -24.16 2.57
C ILE A 53 11.02 -25.32 3.27
N ALA A 54 10.30 -26.18 3.99
CA ALA A 54 10.86 -27.35 4.65
C ALA A 54 11.38 -28.39 3.64
N GLU A 55 10.57 -28.74 2.63
CA GLU A 55 10.91 -29.73 1.61
C GLU A 55 12.20 -29.36 0.87
N LYS A 56 12.32 -28.09 0.47
CA LYS A 56 13.44 -27.58 -0.36
C LYS A 56 14.57 -26.98 0.47
N ARG A 57 14.48 -26.97 1.80
CA ARG A 57 15.46 -26.36 2.72
C ARG A 57 15.77 -24.89 2.39
N ILE A 58 14.75 -24.13 1.99
CA ILE A 58 14.88 -22.72 1.64
C ILE A 58 15.03 -21.89 2.90
N LYS A 59 15.98 -20.95 2.94
CA LYS A 59 16.09 -19.97 4.02
C LYS A 59 15.08 -18.84 3.84
N VAL A 60 14.51 -18.33 4.91
CA VAL A 60 13.54 -17.22 4.86
C VAL A 60 13.97 -16.10 5.80
N ILE A 61 14.03 -14.87 5.29
CA ILE A 61 14.41 -13.69 6.06
C ILE A 61 13.39 -12.59 5.77
N ILE A 62 12.59 -12.21 6.75
CA ILE A 62 11.51 -11.23 6.56
C ILE A 62 11.52 -10.17 7.64
N ASN A 63 11.21 -8.92 7.30
CA ASN A 63 10.96 -7.84 8.26
C ASN A 63 9.47 -7.70 8.64
N GLY A 64 8.64 -8.66 8.23
CA GLY A 64 7.21 -8.68 8.52
C GLY A 64 6.84 -8.87 10.00
N GLY A 65 7.83 -9.05 10.88
CA GLY A 65 7.63 -9.01 12.33
C GLY A 65 7.20 -7.63 12.83
N ALA A 66 7.53 -6.57 12.09
CA ALA A 66 7.13 -5.18 12.37
C ALA A 66 7.40 -4.78 13.84
N LEU A 67 6.35 -4.53 14.62
CA LEU A 67 6.42 -4.13 16.03
C LEU A 67 6.57 -5.33 16.99
N ASN A 68 6.32 -6.56 16.51
CA ASN A 68 6.37 -7.78 17.32
C ASN A 68 7.05 -8.97 16.61
N PRO A 69 8.35 -8.89 16.30
CA PRO A 69 9.08 -9.99 15.65
C PRO A 69 9.09 -11.29 16.47
N LYS A 70 9.19 -11.16 17.80
CA LYS A 70 9.12 -12.28 18.73
C LYS A 70 7.78 -13.02 18.61
N GLY A 71 6.66 -12.30 18.65
CA GLY A 71 5.33 -12.90 18.58
C GLY A 71 5.09 -13.64 17.27
N LEU A 72 5.54 -13.08 16.13
CA LEU A 72 5.42 -13.77 14.84
C LEU A 72 6.30 -15.03 14.78
N ALA A 73 7.50 -15.00 15.38
CA ALA A 73 8.37 -16.18 15.47
C ALA A 73 7.78 -17.29 16.34
N GLU A 74 7.26 -16.94 17.52
CA GLU A 74 6.58 -17.89 18.43
C GLU A 74 5.31 -18.47 17.78
N GLU A 75 4.54 -17.65 17.06
CA GLU A 75 3.35 -18.11 16.33
C GLU A 75 3.73 -19.06 15.19
N THR A 76 4.78 -18.73 14.42
CA THR A 76 5.32 -19.58 13.37
C THR A 76 5.74 -20.94 13.91
N GLN A 77 6.48 -20.97 15.03
CA GLN A 77 6.87 -22.21 15.70
C GLN A 77 5.64 -23.03 16.11
N ARG A 78 4.72 -22.42 16.85
CA ARG A 78 3.60 -23.10 17.51
C ARG A 78 2.51 -23.57 16.54
N LYS A 79 2.26 -22.83 15.46
CA LYS A 79 1.14 -23.08 14.54
C LYS A 79 1.58 -23.70 13.22
N LEU A 80 2.79 -23.39 12.75
CA LEU A 80 3.27 -23.90 11.47
C LEU A 80 4.18 -25.11 11.65
N ILE A 81 5.18 -25.01 12.51
CA ILE A 81 6.26 -26.01 12.62
C ILE A 81 5.89 -27.18 13.54
N ASP A 82 5.55 -26.92 14.81
CA ASP A 82 5.29 -27.97 15.81
C ASP A 82 4.19 -28.96 15.40
N PRO A 83 3.00 -28.52 14.91
CA PRO A 83 1.92 -29.45 14.56
C PRO A 83 2.23 -30.32 13.35
N ARG A 84 3.15 -29.88 12.48
CA ARG A 84 3.58 -30.59 11.27
C ARG A 84 4.86 -31.40 11.50
N GLY A 85 5.53 -31.24 12.64
CA GLY A 85 6.80 -31.89 12.95
C GLY A 85 7.93 -31.51 11.99
N LEU A 86 7.93 -30.27 11.47
CA LEU A 86 8.92 -29.81 10.52
C LEU A 86 10.28 -29.59 11.20
N ASP A 87 11.36 -30.01 10.55
CA ASP A 87 12.74 -29.78 11.02
C ASP A 87 13.26 -28.40 10.57
N LEU A 88 12.60 -27.35 11.08
CA LEU A 88 12.93 -25.95 10.82
C LEU A 88 13.26 -25.23 12.14
N THR A 89 14.30 -24.41 12.12
CA THR A 89 14.70 -23.53 13.22
C THR A 89 14.21 -22.10 12.95
N VAL A 90 13.48 -21.50 13.89
CA VAL A 90 13.03 -20.10 13.80
C VAL A 90 13.84 -19.20 14.73
N ALA A 91 14.20 -18.01 14.26
CA ALA A 91 14.82 -16.97 15.06
C ALA A 91 14.13 -15.62 14.85
N TYR A 92 14.28 -14.71 15.81
CA TYR A 92 13.85 -13.33 15.67
C TYR A 92 14.94 -12.34 16.05
N VAL A 93 14.96 -11.20 15.33
CA VAL A 93 15.86 -10.07 15.62
C VAL A 93 15.20 -9.16 16.66
N TYR A 94 16.01 -8.67 17.60
CA TYR A 94 15.63 -7.72 18.63
C TYR A 94 16.62 -6.54 18.64
N GLY A 95 16.13 -5.35 18.95
CA GLY A 95 16.95 -4.16 19.17
C GLY A 95 16.51 -2.92 18.38
N ASP A 96 15.51 -3.04 17.51
CA ASP A 96 15.02 -1.95 16.68
C ASP A 96 14.08 -1.01 17.44
N ASP A 97 13.23 -1.53 18.35
CA ASP A 97 12.33 -0.71 19.17
C ASP A 97 13.10 0.15 20.18
N CYS A 98 13.16 1.44 19.88
CA CYS A 98 13.83 2.48 20.64
C CYS A 98 12.85 3.42 21.35
N LEU A 99 11.54 3.09 21.42
CA LEU A 99 10.52 3.99 21.97
C LEU A 99 10.85 4.45 23.39
N HIS A 100 11.25 3.53 24.25
CA HIS A 100 11.64 3.84 25.64
C HIS A 100 12.86 4.76 25.72
N LYS A 101 13.84 4.61 24.81
CA LYS A 101 15.04 5.46 24.74
C LYS A 101 14.66 6.86 24.31
N VAL A 102 13.88 7.00 23.24
CA VAL A 102 13.39 8.29 22.74
C VAL A 102 12.57 9.01 23.81
N GLN A 103 11.64 8.33 24.49
CA GLN A 103 10.88 8.92 25.59
C GLN A 103 11.78 9.38 26.74
N SER A 104 12.83 8.62 27.08
CA SER A 104 13.81 9.03 28.09
C SER A 104 14.62 10.26 27.66
N LEU A 105 15.03 10.32 26.39
CA LEU A 105 15.75 11.45 25.81
C LEU A 105 14.88 12.72 25.84
N LEU A 106 13.65 12.66 25.34
CA LEU A 106 12.72 13.80 25.32
C LEU A 106 12.43 14.38 26.72
N ASN A 107 12.49 13.56 27.76
CA ASN A 107 12.32 14.00 29.15
C ASN A 107 13.57 14.69 29.73
N LYS A 108 14.76 14.42 29.18
CA LYS A 108 16.05 14.94 29.67
C LYS A 108 16.51 16.15 28.86
N ASP A 109 16.54 16.01 27.54
CA ASP A 109 17.05 16.99 26.59
C ASP A 109 16.39 16.77 25.22
N GLN A 110 15.53 17.70 24.83
CA GLN A 110 14.80 17.66 23.56
C GLN A 110 15.71 17.89 22.34
N SER A 111 16.91 18.46 22.53
CA SER A 111 17.88 18.67 21.45
C SER A 111 18.68 17.42 21.08
N ALA A 112 18.53 16.33 21.84
CA ALA A 112 19.26 15.08 21.67
C ALA A 112 18.73 14.18 20.54
N LEU A 113 17.71 14.60 19.78
CA LEU A 113 17.14 13.83 18.66
C LEU A 113 17.43 14.50 17.31
N PRO A 114 18.66 14.37 16.79
CA PRO A 114 19.07 14.97 15.52
C PRO A 114 18.24 14.48 14.34
N HIS A 115 17.88 15.39 13.43
CA HIS A 115 17.15 15.05 12.20
C HIS A 115 18.12 14.47 11.15
N LEU A 116 17.67 13.51 10.35
CA LEU A 116 18.49 12.83 9.33
C LEU A 116 19.14 13.80 8.33
N ASP A 117 18.39 14.80 7.88
CA ASP A 117 18.87 15.79 6.90
C ASP A 117 19.62 16.98 7.54
N GLN A 118 19.84 17.01 8.86
CA GLN A 118 20.37 18.21 9.54
C GLN A 118 21.80 18.58 9.12
N GLU A 119 22.58 17.62 8.65
CA GLU A 119 23.97 17.83 8.23
C GLU A 119 24.07 18.67 6.94
N ASN A 120 22.98 18.73 6.15
CA ASN A 120 22.88 19.63 5.02
C ASN A 120 22.29 20.98 5.46
N GLY A 121 23.18 21.96 5.67
CA GLY A 121 22.79 23.32 6.11
C GLY A 121 21.92 24.12 5.13
N ASP A 122 21.80 23.69 3.87
CA ASP A 122 20.91 24.31 2.89
C ASP A 122 19.48 23.75 2.95
N VAL A 123 19.28 22.60 3.61
CA VAL A 123 17.98 21.96 3.77
C VAL A 123 17.21 22.63 4.91
N LYS A 124 15.98 23.04 4.60
CA LYS A 124 15.03 23.58 5.58
C LYS A 124 13.92 22.56 5.80
N LEU A 125 13.67 22.23 7.06
CA LEU A 125 12.56 21.36 7.43
C LEU A 125 11.23 22.08 7.26
N GLU A 126 10.16 21.32 7.02
CA GLU A 126 8.82 21.87 6.98
C GLU A 126 8.45 22.49 8.33
N LYS A 127 7.60 23.51 8.31
CA LYS A 127 7.11 24.14 9.52
C LYS A 127 6.49 23.08 10.44
N ASP A 128 6.62 23.24 11.74
CA ASP A 128 6.01 22.32 12.72
C ASP A 128 6.58 20.89 12.76
N THR A 129 7.60 20.55 11.94
CA THR A 129 8.28 19.23 11.95
C THR A 129 8.83 18.86 13.32
N GLN A 130 9.37 19.85 14.04
CA GLN A 130 10.00 19.69 15.36
C GLN A 130 9.08 20.06 16.54
N GLU A 131 7.82 20.44 16.31
CA GLU A 131 6.92 20.90 17.40
C GLU A 131 6.68 19.83 18.46
N PHE A 132 6.70 18.55 18.09
CA PHE A 132 6.55 17.45 19.04
C PHE A 132 7.71 17.38 20.04
N LEU A 133 8.91 17.85 19.68
CA LEU A 133 10.04 17.94 20.59
C LEU A 133 9.74 18.95 21.70
N ALA A 134 9.18 20.11 21.35
CA ALA A 134 8.83 21.16 22.30
C ALA A 134 7.61 20.82 23.17
N ARG A 135 6.73 19.94 22.68
CA ARG A 135 5.45 19.58 23.34
C ARG A 135 5.19 18.07 23.35
N PRO A 136 6.08 17.27 23.96
CA PRO A 136 6.00 15.81 23.89
C PRO A 136 4.75 15.25 24.58
N GLU A 137 4.15 15.98 25.52
CA GLU A 137 2.88 15.58 26.17
C GLU A 137 1.65 15.79 25.26
N GLU A 138 1.63 16.85 24.44
CA GLU A 138 0.54 17.14 23.50
C GLU A 138 0.65 16.29 22.23
N MET A 139 1.88 15.96 21.82
CA MET A 139 2.22 15.27 20.57
C MET A 139 3.09 14.03 20.87
N PRO A 140 2.57 13.05 21.63
CA PRO A 140 3.38 11.93 22.09
C PRO A 140 3.88 11.08 20.92
N VAL A 141 5.12 10.60 21.08
CA VAL A 141 5.72 9.58 20.21
C VAL A 141 4.97 8.26 20.40
N VAL A 142 4.55 7.66 19.30
CA VAL A 142 3.81 6.38 19.26
C VAL A 142 4.70 5.21 18.86
N SER A 143 5.76 5.45 18.09
CA SER A 143 6.73 4.44 17.67
C SER A 143 8.07 5.12 17.39
N ALA A 144 9.16 4.43 17.72
CA ALA A 144 10.51 4.81 17.35
C ALA A 144 11.32 3.55 17.04
N ASN A 145 11.62 3.29 15.76
CA ASN A 145 12.29 2.05 15.34
C ASN A 145 13.55 2.35 14.53
N ALA A 146 14.69 1.83 14.99
CA ALA A 146 15.98 1.97 14.33
C ALA A 146 16.09 1.02 13.13
N TYR A 147 16.77 1.44 12.07
CA TYR A 147 17.02 0.62 10.90
C TYR A 147 18.23 -0.26 11.20
N LEU A 148 17.98 -1.46 11.71
CA LEU A 148 19.05 -2.43 11.99
C LEU A 148 19.70 -2.95 10.71
N GLY A 149 20.94 -3.43 10.84
CA GLY A 149 21.72 -3.97 9.74
C GLY A 149 21.58 -5.49 9.56
N MET A 150 22.58 -6.06 8.89
CA MET A 150 22.67 -7.46 8.49
C MET A 150 23.24 -8.37 9.58
N ARG A 151 23.89 -7.80 10.60
CA ARG A 151 24.72 -8.56 11.56
C ARG A 151 23.92 -9.57 12.38
N ALA A 152 22.76 -9.21 12.94
CA ALA A 152 21.86 -10.18 13.60
C ALA A 152 21.31 -11.25 12.65
N ILE A 153 21.05 -10.88 11.40
CA ILE A 153 20.57 -11.80 10.37
C ILE A 153 21.64 -12.85 10.05
N LYS A 154 22.86 -12.39 9.71
CA LYS A 154 24.02 -13.25 9.45
C LYS A 154 24.29 -14.18 10.64
N ARG A 155 24.32 -13.64 11.86
CA ARG A 155 24.53 -14.46 13.06
C ARG A 155 23.43 -15.50 13.26
N GLY A 156 22.17 -15.18 12.96
CA GLY A 156 21.07 -16.14 13.03
C GLY A 156 21.27 -17.32 12.08
N LEU A 157 21.69 -17.04 10.85
CA LEU A 157 21.98 -18.07 9.85
C LEU A 157 23.18 -18.94 10.25
N GLU A 158 24.24 -18.35 10.81
CA GLU A 158 25.40 -19.07 11.36
C GLU A 158 25.03 -20.02 12.50
N GLU A 159 24.05 -19.64 13.34
CA GLU A 159 23.51 -20.48 14.42
C GLU A 159 22.45 -21.49 13.93
N GLY A 160 22.27 -21.61 12.61
CA GLY A 160 21.42 -22.62 11.99
C GLY A 160 19.94 -22.27 11.92
N ALA A 161 19.57 -20.98 11.99
CA ALA A 161 18.20 -20.57 11.68
C ALA A 161 17.84 -20.88 10.22
N ASP A 162 16.62 -21.32 10.01
CA ASP A 162 16.01 -21.50 8.69
C ASP A 162 15.07 -20.33 8.36
N ILE A 163 14.40 -19.79 9.39
CA ILE A 163 13.49 -18.65 9.26
C ILE A 163 13.94 -17.58 10.26
N ILE A 164 14.23 -16.37 9.77
CA ILE A 164 14.59 -15.20 10.57
C ILE A 164 13.53 -14.13 10.40
N ILE A 165 12.95 -13.72 11.52
CA ILE A 165 11.87 -12.72 11.56
C ILE A 165 12.40 -11.45 12.22
N CYS A 166 12.42 -10.36 11.48
CA CYS A 166 12.94 -9.08 11.92
C CYS A 166 11.80 -8.09 12.19
N GLY A 167 12.11 -7.09 13.02
CA GLY A 167 11.35 -5.84 13.11
C GLY A 167 11.83 -4.88 12.03
N ARG A 168 12.10 -3.62 12.38
CA ARG A 168 12.77 -2.71 11.45
C ARG A 168 14.24 -3.10 11.26
N VAL A 169 14.54 -3.53 10.05
CA VAL A 169 15.89 -3.57 9.47
C VAL A 169 15.89 -2.63 8.27
N ALA A 170 17.07 -2.19 7.81
CA ALA A 170 17.16 -1.55 6.52
C ALA A 170 16.74 -2.54 5.42
N ASP A 171 16.06 -2.03 4.40
CA ASP A 171 15.23 -2.84 3.50
C ASP A 171 16.05 -3.86 2.70
N ALA A 172 17.29 -3.50 2.34
CA ALA A 172 18.26 -4.38 1.69
C ALA A 172 19.04 -5.32 2.65
N SER A 173 19.05 -5.07 3.96
CA SER A 173 19.86 -5.85 4.92
C SER A 173 19.50 -7.34 5.03
N PRO A 174 18.25 -7.79 4.79
CA PRO A 174 17.95 -9.22 4.58
C PRO A 174 18.79 -9.88 3.49
N VAL A 175 19.03 -9.18 2.37
CA VAL A 175 19.82 -9.70 1.25
C VAL A 175 21.32 -9.63 1.57
N ILE A 176 21.78 -8.54 2.18
CA ILE A 176 23.18 -8.40 2.65
C ILE A 176 23.51 -9.53 3.63
N GLY A 177 22.66 -9.78 4.63
CA GLY A 177 22.87 -10.82 5.64
C GLY A 177 22.85 -12.23 5.07
N ALA A 178 21.98 -12.49 4.08
CA ALA A 178 21.95 -13.75 3.35
C ALA A 178 23.24 -13.99 2.54
N ALA A 179 23.67 -13.00 1.75
CA ALA A 179 24.85 -13.10 0.91
C ALA A 179 26.13 -13.21 1.73
N ALA A 180 26.26 -12.41 2.79
CA ALA A 180 27.41 -12.45 3.69
C ALA A 180 27.53 -13.79 4.44
N TRP A 181 26.40 -14.39 4.84
CA TRP A 181 26.40 -15.75 5.40
C TRP A 181 26.80 -16.80 4.36
N TRP A 182 26.21 -16.73 3.15
CA TRP A 182 26.42 -17.73 2.11
C TRP A 182 27.88 -17.78 1.62
N HIS A 183 28.48 -16.61 1.39
CA HIS A 183 29.85 -16.48 0.89
C HIS A 183 30.89 -16.39 2.02
N GLY A 184 30.47 -16.30 3.27
CA GLY A 184 31.37 -16.21 4.42
C GLY A 184 32.12 -14.88 4.53
N TRP A 185 31.54 -13.79 4.04
CA TRP A 185 32.13 -12.45 4.09
C TRP A 185 32.29 -11.93 5.52
N ARG A 186 33.32 -11.13 5.73
CA ARG A 186 33.55 -10.34 6.95
C ARG A 186 32.75 -9.04 6.91
N GLU A 187 32.65 -8.37 8.05
CA GLU A 187 31.96 -7.07 8.16
C GLU A 187 32.70 -5.92 7.46
N ASP A 188 33.98 -6.12 7.12
CA ASP A 188 34.84 -5.17 6.42
C ASP A 188 35.19 -5.60 4.98
N ASP A 189 34.48 -6.60 4.43
CA ASP A 189 34.48 -6.91 2.99
C ASP A 189 33.52 -5.95 2.26
N TYR A 190 33.87 -4.67 2.28
CA TYR A 190 32.94 -3.59 1.94
C TYR A 190 32.46 -3.61 0.49
N ASP A 191 33.30 -3.96 -0.48
CA ASP A 191 32.91 -4.02 -1.89
C ASP A 191 31.82 -5.08 -2.10
N GLU A 192 31.99 -6.25 -1.48
CA GLU A 192 31.03 -7.35 -1.50
C GLU A 192 29.70 -6.97 -0.82
N LEU A 193 29.78 -6.34 0.36
CA LEU A 193 28.60 -5.86 1.09
C LEU A 193 27.87 -4.75 0.32
N ALA A 194 28.59 -3.87 -0.36
CA ALA A 194 28.02 -2.80 -1.19
C ALA A 194 27.32 -3.38 -2.43
N GLY A 195 27.92 -4.39 -3.07
CA GLY A 195 27.27 -5.15 -4.14
C GLY A 195 25.97 -5.81 -3.67
N ALA A 196 25.97 -6.43 -2.49
CA ALA A 196 24.77 -7.03 -1.90
C ALA A 196 23.71 -6.01 -1.45
N LEU A 197 24.12 -4.80 -1.03
CA LEU A 197 23.20 -3.68 -0.77
C LEU A 197 22.44 -3.32 -2.05
N ILE A 198 23.13 -3.19 -3.18
CA ILE A 198 22.48 -2.92 -4.46
C ILE A 198 21.63 -4.10 -4.92
N ALA A 199 22.11 -5.33 -4.77
CA ALA A 199 21.31 -6.53 -5.05
C ALA A 199 19.99 -6.52 -4.26
N GLY A 200 20.04 -6.18 -2.96
CA GLY A 200 18.86 -6.06 -2.11
C GLY A 200 17.90 -4.97 -2.56
N HIS A 201 18.42 -3.77 -2.83
CA HIS A 201 17.64 -2.65 -3.34
C HIS A 201 16.92 -2.97 -4.67
N LEU A 202 17.54 -3.77 -5.54
CA LEU A 202 16.95 -4.16 -6.82
C LEU A 202 15.79 -5.15 -6.70
N ILE A 203 15.72 -5.92 -5.60
CA ILE A 203 14.66 -6.92 -5.40
C ILE A 203 13.67 -6.58 -4.27
N GLU A 204 13.83 -5.42 -3.62
CA GLU A 204 12.85 -4.88 -2.68
C GLU A 204 11.65 -4.25 -3.40
N CYS A 205 10.65 -3.78 -2.65
CA CYS A 205 9.49 -3.05 -3.21
C CYS A 205 8.65 -3.79 -4.27
N SER A 206 8.67 -5.13 -4.28
CA SER A 206 7.82 -6.02 -5.08
C SER A 206 8.28 -6.24 -6.54
N THR A 207 7.38 -6.13 -7.51
CA THR A 207 7.59 -6.54 -8.92
C THR A 207 8.08 -5.41 -9.81
N TYR A 208 8.73 -4.39 -9.24
CA TYR A 208 9.11 -3.19 -10.00
C TYR A 208 10.11 -3.51 -11.11
N ILE A 209 11.18 -4.24 -10.78
CA ILE A 209 12.21 -4.64 -11.73
C ILE A 209 11.72 -5.68 -12.76
N THR A 210 10.56 -6.29 -12.54
CA THR A 210 9.92 -7.24 -13.46
C THR A 210 8.81 -6.61 -14.32
N GLY A 211 8.73 -5.27 -14.34
CA GLY A 211 7.85 -4.50 -15.23
C GLY A 211 6.75 -3.70 -14.53
N ALA A 212 6.60 -3.80 -13.20
CA ALA A 212 5.63 -2.98 -12.48
C ALA A 212 6.19 -1.56 -12.24
N ASN A 213 5.32 -0.55 -12.26
CA ASN A 213 5.72 0.83 -11.98
C ASN A 213 6.90 1.34 -12.87
N TYR A 214 7.12 0.65 -13.99
CA TYR A 214 8.14 0.92 -15.00
C TYR A 214 7.64 2.02 -15.93
N SER A 215 8.43 3.06 -16.10
CA SER A 215 8.04 4.27 -16.84
C SER A 215 7.93 4.06 -18.36
N GLY A 216 8.42 2.92 -18.86
CA GLY A 216 8.25 2.45 -20.25
C GLY A 216 7.13 1.43 -20.46
N PHE A 217 6.27 1.16 -19.47
CA PHE A 217 5.26 0.09 -19.53
C PHE A 217 4.32 0.19 -20.76
N PHE A 218 4.04 1.39 -21.25
CA PHE A 218 3.15 1.63 -22.40
C PHE A 218 3.69 1.09 -23.74
N LYS A 219 4.96 0.66 -23.76
CA LYS A 219 5.59 -0.03 -24.90
C LYS A 219 5.27 -1.54 -24.92
N HIS A 220 4.61 -2.06 -23.89
CA HIS A 220 4.33 -3.49 -23.71
C HIS A 220 2.83 -3.78 -23.76
N GLU A 221 2.48 -5.02 -24.11
CA GLU A 221 1.09 -5.47 -24.10
C GLU A 221 0.59 -5.62 -22.66
N ILE A 222 -0.66 -5.21 -22.41
CA ILE A 222 -1.25 -5.24 -21.06
C ILE A 222 -1.16 -6.65 -20.46
N SER A 223 -1.34 -7.71 -21.25
CA SER A 223 -1.29 -9.09 -20.77
C SER A 223 0.08 -9.49 -20.19
N GLU A 224 1.17 -8.87 -20.65
CA GLU A 224 2.53 -9.12 -20.14
C GLU A 224 2.74 -8.51 -18.76
N LEU A 225 1.97 -7.47 -18.43
CA LEU A 225 2.04 -6.70 -17.19
C LEU A 225 1.09 -7.21 -16.09
N LEU A 226 0.33 -8.29 -16.36
CA LEU A 226 -0.56 -8.93 -15.40
C LEU A 226 0.17 -10.06 -14.66
N ASN A 227 -0.09 -10.21 -13.36
CA ASN A 227 0.44 -11.30 -12.53
C ASN A 227 1.97 -11.45 -12.60
N LEU A 228 2.66 -10.31 -12.51
CA LEU A 228 4.12 -10.22 -12.56
C LEU A 228 4.79 -11.10 -11.48
N GLY A 229 5.88 -11.77 -11.87
CA GLY A 229 6.71 -12.49 -10.92
C GLY A 229 7.56 -11.56 -10.06
N LEU A 230 7.80 -11.92 -8.80
CA LEU A 230 8.82 -11.24 -8.00
C LEU A 230 10.21 -11.52 -8.57
N PRO A 231 11.14 -10.57 -8.48
CA PRO A 231 12.48 -10.76 -8.99
C PRO A 231 13.30 -11.74 -8.16
N ILE A 232 14.41 -12.16 -8.76
CA ILE A 232 15.45 -13.01 -8.19
C ILE A 232 16.76 -12.29 -8.45
N VAL A 233 17.68 -12.35 -7.48
CA VAL A 233 19.05 -11.89 -7.67
C VAL A 233 20.00 -13.03 -7.36
N GLU A 234 20.93 -13.29 -8.27
CA GLU A 234 22.01 -14.26 -8.12
C GLU A 234 23.27 -13.48 -7.75
N VAL A 235 23.70 -13.56 -6.48
CA VAL A 235 24.83 -12.79 -5.96
C VAL A 235 26.10 -13.62 -6.01
N GLU A 236 27.12 -13.13 -6.71
CA GLU A 236 28.43 -13.75 -6.84
C GLU A 236 29.31 -13.48 -5.61
N ALA A 237 30.37 -14.26 -5.43
CA ALA A 237 31.24 -14.18 -4.27
C ALA A 237 32.01 -12.84 -4.14
N ASN A 238 32.09 -12.06 -5.22
CA ASN A 238 32.68 -10.72 -5.27
C ASN A 238 31.63 -9.59 -5.11
N GLY A 239 30.37 -9.91 -4.78
CA GLY A 239 29.28 -8.94 -4.62
C GLY A 239 28.59 -8.50 -5.92
N GLU A 240 29.14 -8.82 -7.09
CA GLU A 240 28.43 -8.60 -8.36
C GLU A 240 27.20 -9.50 -8.45
N CYS A 241 26.19 -9.13 -9.24
CA CYS A 241 24.99 -9.93 -9.32
C CYS A 241 24.32 -9.96 -10.69
N VAL A 242 23.46 -10.97 -10.88
CA VAL A 242 22.55 -11.06 -12.03
C VAL A 242 21.11 -11.02 -11.51
N VAL A 243 20.35 -10.02 -11.98
CA VAL A 243 18.90 -9.94 -11.73
C VAL A 243 18.17 -10.78 -12.77
N THR A 244 17.19 -11.56 -12.33
CA THR A 244 16.35 -12.42 -13.17
C THR A 244 14.95 -12.57 -12.57
N LYS A 245 14.10 -13.40 -13.18
CA LYS A 245 12.77 -13.78 -12.66
C LYS A 245 12.52 -15.27 -12.86
N HIS A 246 11.46 -15.80 -12.26
CA HIS A 246 10.95 -17.12 -12.62
C HIS A 246 10.38 -17.11 -14.05
N GLU A 247 10.78 -18.08 -14.87
CA GLU A 247 10.26 -18.24 -16.24
C GLU A 247 8.75 -18.49 -16.26
N ALA A 248 8.23 -19.21 -15.26
CA ALA A 248 6.82 -19.58 -15.15
C ALA A 248 5.86 -18.41 -14.83
N LEU A 249 6.38 -17.21 -14.53
CA LEU A 249 5.60 -16.03 -14.18
C LEU A 249 5.76 -14.95 -15.24
N ASN A 250 4.73 -14.09 -15.37
CA ASN A 250 4.76 -12.96 -16.30
C ASN A 250 5.77 -11.88 -15.87
N GLY A 251 5.95 -10.88 -16.74
CA GLY A 251 6.92 -9.81 -16.59
C GLY A 251 8.15 -10.02 -17.46
N PHE A 252 9.08 -9.07 -17.36
CA PHE A 252 10.35 -9.08 -18.08
C PHE A 252 11.41 -8.36 -17.26
N VAL A 253 12.68 -8.72 -17.47
CA VAL A 253 13.82 -8.05 -16.83
C VAL A 253 14.79 -7.59 -17.91
N ASP A 254 15.02 -6.28 -17.99
CA ASP A 254 15.99 -5.68 -18.91
C ASP A 254 16.73 -4.53 -18.24
N GLU A 255 17.72 -3.95 -18.93
CA GLU A 255 18.54 -2.88 -18.34
C GLU A 255 17.71 -1.68 -17.87
N ASP A 256 16.59 -1.38 -18.53
CA ASP A 256 15.78 -0.22 -18.23
C ASP A 256 14.87 -0.45 -17.03
N THR A 257 14.37 -1.68 -16.81
CA THR A 257 13.67 -2.03 -15.57
C THR A 257 14.63 -2.00 -14.38
N VAL A 258 15.87 -2.49 -14.54
CA VAL A 258 16.92 -2.40 -13.50
C VAL A 258 17.29 -0.94 -13.21
N LYS A 259 17.51 -0.10 -14.23
CA LYS A 259 17.78 1.34 -14.05
C LYS A 259 16.62 2.06 -13.37
N CYS A 260 15.37 1.77 -13.75
CA CYS A 260 14.20 2.34 -13.09
C CYS A 260 14.18 1.99 -11.60
N GLN A 261 14.38 0.71 -11.26
CA GLN A 261 14.38 0.30 -9.86
C GLN A 261 15.55 0.93 -9.09
N LEU A 262 16.77 0.93 -9.62
CA LEU A 262 17.92 1.55 -8.98
C LEU A 262 17.69 3.03 -8.66
N LEU A 263 17.03 3.76 -9.56
CA LEU A 263 16.77 5.19 -9.39
C LEU A 263 15.55 5.47 -8.48
N TYR A 264 14.87 4.45 -7.97
CA TYR A 264 13.80 4.62 -6.99
C TYR A 264 14.41 4.84 -5.60
N GLU A 265 13.90 5.80 -4.82
CA GLU A 265 14.28 5.97 -3.41
C GLU A 265 15.78 6.15 -3.10
N LEU A 266 16.53 6.57 -4.12
CA LEU A 266 17.97 6.82 -4.04
C LEU A 266 18.22 8.28 -3.65
N GLN A 267 19.32 8.57 -2.93
CA GLN A 267 19.66 9.94 -2.50
C GLN A 267 21.00 10.44 -3.05
N GLY A 268 21.44 9.91 -4.19
CA GLY A 268 22.70 10.30 -4.85
C GLY A 268 23.56 9.10 -5.22
N THR A 269 24.85 9.34 -5.41
CA THR A 269 25.85 8.31 -5.79
C THR A 269 26.39 7.51 -4.62
N ILE A 270 26.20 7.97 -3.39
CA ILE A 270 26.54 7.24 -2.17
C ILE A 270 25.26 6.75 -1.50
N TYR A 271 25.04 5.44 -1.52
CA TYR A 271 23.92 4.79 -0.83
C TYR A 271 24.36 4.38 0.58
N LEU A 272 23.76 5.02 1.58
CA LEU A 272 23.96 4.70 2.99
C LEU A 272 23.10 3.50 3.45
N ASN A 273 23.74 2.56 4.13
CA ASN A 273 23.10 1.49 4.91
C ASN A 273 23.80 1.37 6.28
N SER A 274 23.15 0.72 7.25
CA SER A 274 23.68 0.47 8.59
C SER A 274 24.97 -0.36 8.61
N ASP A 275 25.23 -1.14 7.55
CA ASP A 275 26.37 -2.05 7.45
C ASP A 275 27.48 -1.57 6.51
N VAL A 276 27.14 -0.75 5.51
CA VAL A 276 28.08 -0.32 4.46
C VAL A 276 27.60 0.96 3.79
N LYS A 277 28.53 1.77 3.26
CA LYS A 277 28.23 2.79 2.26
C LYS A 277 28.58 2.24 0.87
N ALA A 278 27.63 2.22 -0.06
CA ALA A 278 27.90 1.84 -1.45
C ALA A 278 28.11 3.07 -2.33
N ASP A 279 29.24 3.15 -3.03
CA ASP A 279 29.47 4.07 -4.13
C ASP A 279 29.06 3.40 -5.45
N ILE A 280 28.05 3.98 -6.10
CA ILE A 280 27.46 3.50 -7.36
C ILE A 280 27.83 4.35 -8.56
N LYS A 281 28.79 5.28 -8.43
CA LYS A 281 29.18 6.20 -9.50
C LYS A 281 29.66 5.49 -10.77
N HIS A 282 30.32 4.35 -10.60
CA HIS A 282 30.87 3.52 -11.67
C HIS A 282 30.13 2.20 -11.88
N MET A 283 28.91 2.09 -11.32
CA MET A 283 28.05 0.93 -11.48
C MET A 283 27.67 0.75 -12.96
N ARG A 284 27.77 -0.48 -13.46
CA ARG A 284 27.34 -0.88 -14.80
C ARG A 284 26.12 -1.80 -14.72
N ILE A 285 25.21 -1.63 -15.67
CA ILE A 285 23.99 -2.44 -15.85
C ILE A 285 24.00 -2.93 -17.30
N GLU A 286 24.16 -4.23 -17.50
CA GLU A 286 24.40 -4.81 -18.83
C GLU A 286 23.53 -6.04 -19.05
N SER A 287 22.94 -6.20 -20.23
CA SER A 287 22.21 -7.41 -20.57
C SER A 287 23.10 -8.66 -20.48
N ALA A 288 22.62 -9.68 -19.77
CA ALA A 288 23.25 -10.99 -19.62
C ALA A 288 22.43 -12.11 -20.30
N GLY A 289 21.45 -11.74 -21.14
CA GLY A 289 20.54 -12.66 -21.82
C GLY A 289 19.07 -12.25 -21.67
N LYS A 290 18.17 -13.12 -22.12
CA LYS A 290 16.72 -12.90 -21.94
C LYS A 290 16.37 -12.91 -20.46
N ASP A 291 15.67 -11.87 -20.00
CA ASP A 291 15.24 -11.71 -18.60
C ASP A 291 16.40 -11.77 -17.60
N ARG A 292 17.61 -11.38 -18.02
CA ARG A 292 18.83 -11.44 -17.20
C ARG A 292 19.69 -10.22 -17.41
N VAL A 293 20.05 -9.55 -16.31
CA VAL A 293 20.85 -8.32 -16.34
C VAL A 293 21.94 -8.41 -15.29
N ARG A 294 23.20 -8.23 -15.71
CA ARG A 294 24.36 -8.16 -14.83
C ARG A 294 24.51 -6.76 -14.26
N VAL A 295 24.82 -6.70 -12.98
CA VAL A 295 25.14 -5.49 -12.21
C VAL A 295 26.54 -5.64 -11.63
N SER A 296 27.42 -4.67 -11.90
CA SER A 296 28.83 -4.69 -11.49
C SER A 296 29.38 -3.29 -11.20
N GLY A 297 30.59 -3.20 -10.64
CA GLY A 297 31.31 -1.93 -10.47
C GLY A 297 30.89 -1.06 -9.29
N VAL A 298 30.14 -1.63 -8.34
CA VAL A 298 29.82 -1.00 -7.05
C VAL A 298 31.01 -1.19 -6.11
N THR A 299 31.41 -0.16 -5.39
CA THR A 299 32.47 -0.22 -4.37
C THR A 299 31.94 0.19 -3.00
N GLY A 300 32.55 -0.31 -1.93
CA GLY A 300 32.09 -0.09 -0.56
C GLY A 300 33.05 0.70 0.30
N ALA A 301 32.50 1.31 1.36
CA ALA A 301 33.23 1.96 2.43
C ALA A 301 32.55 1.71 3.80
N PRO A 302 33.26 1.92 4.92
CA PRO A 302 32.69 1.75 6.26
C PRO A 302 31.37 2.51 6.45
N PRO A 303 30.37 1.97 7.16
CA PRO A 303 29.11 2.67 7.41
C PRO A 303 29.29 3.90 8.32
N PRO A 304 28.31 4.82 8.39
CA PRO A 304 28.28 5.84 9.43
C PRO A 304 28.18 5.25 10.84
N SER A 305 28.66 6.01 11.84
CA SER A 305 28.49 5.63 13.25
C SER A 305 27.03 5.65 13.69
N THR A 306 26.16 6.31 12.92
CA THR A 306 24.73 6.42 13.14
C THR A 306 23.92 5.54 12.19
N THR A 307 22.69 5.23 12.57
CA THR A 307 21.66 4.69 11.68
C THR A 307 20.40 5.54 11.72
N LYS A 308 19.53 5.38 10.71
CA LYS A 308 18.22 6.02 10.66
C LYS A 308 17.32 5.49 11.78
N LEU A 309 16.61 6.40 12.42
CA LEU A 309 15.58 6.13 13.41
C LEU A 309 14.25 6.69 12.91
N ALA A 310 13.28 5.83 12.62
CA ALA A 310 11.94 6.25 12.24
C ALA A 310 11.13 6.59 13.49
N VAL A 311 10.82 7.87 13.69
CA VAL A 311 9.99 8.34 14.82
C VAL A 311 8.64 8.81 14.32
N PHE A 312 7.57 8.24 14.88
CA PHE A 312 6.19 8.64 14.61
C PHE A 312 5.56 9.25 15.86
N TYR A 313 4.85 10.36 15.69
CA TYR A 313 4.18 11.08 16.78
C TYR A 313 2.78 11.52 16.39
N LYS A 314 1.91 11.76 17.38
CA LYS A 314 0.56 12.28 17.13
C LYS A 314 0.64 13.73 16.65
N ALA A 315 0.26 13.98 15.40
CA ALA A 315 0.37 15.31 14.81
C ALA A 315 -0.94 16.11 14.85
N GLY A 316 -2.08 15.46 15.06
CA GLY A 316 -3.39 16.10 15.16
C GLY A 316 -4.46 15.33 14.39
N TYR A 317 -5.39 16.08 13.80
CA TYR A 317 -6.49 15.55 13.00
C TYR A 317 -6.44 16.10 11.58
N GLN A 318 -6.95 15.33 10.64
CA GLN A 318 -7.07 15.71 9.25
C GLN A 318 -8.42 15.29 8.67
N CYS A 319 -8.84 15.96 7.60
CA CYS A 319 -9.96 15.52 6.77
C CYS A 319 -9.76 15.91 5.31
N GLU A 320 -10.52 15.23 4.45
CA GLU A 320 -10.57 15.47 3.02
C GLU A 320 -12.01 15.45 2.55
N LEU A 321 -12.45 16.58 1.98
CA LEU A 321 -13.76 16.71 1.33
C LEU A 321 -13.56 16.85 -0.18
N LEU A 322 -14.21 15.97 -0.94
CA LEU A 322 -14.21 16.00 -2.40
C LEU A 322 -15.52 16.57 -2.92
N VAL A 323 -15.44 17.69 -3.64
CA VAL A 323 -16.60 18.30 -4.31
C VAL A 323 -16.38 18.38 -5.81
N ASN A 324 -17.41 18.05 -6.59
CA ASN A 324 -17.31 17.92 -8.03
C ASN A 324 -18.02 19.07 -8.73
N ALA A 325 -17.50 19.45 -9.89
CA ALA A 325 -18.13 20.36 -10.82
C ALA A 325 -18.09 19.77 -12.24
N SER A 326 -19.21 19.86 -12.95
CA SER A 326 -19.27 19.56 -14.39
C SER A 326 -19.53 20.83 -15.20
N GLY A 327 -19.08 20.82 -16.46
CA GLY A 327 -19.48 21.79 -17.47
C GLY A 327 -18.64 23.07 -17.51
N TYR A 328 -19.23 24.13 -18.05
CA TYR A 328 -18.57 25.42 -18.27
C TYR A 328 -18.26 26.17 -16.96
N ALA A 329 -17.25 27.06 -17.02
CA ALA A 329 -16.82 27.94 -15.93
C ALA A 329 -16.37 27.25 -14.63
N THR A 330 -15.82 26.03 -14.72
CA THR A 330 -15.33 25.24 -13.57
C THR A 330 -14.39 26.02 -12.64
N GLU A 331 -13.46 26.81 -13.19
CA GLU A 331 -12.56 27.64 -12.38
C GLU A 331 -13.31 28.60 -11.46
N LYS A 332 -14.32 29.32 -11.99
CA LYS A 332 -15.15 30.22 -11.19
C LYS A 332 -16.03 29.47 -10.18
N LYS A 333 -16.48 28.27 -10.52
CA LYS A 333 -17.26 27.40 -9.61
C LYS A 333 -16.44 27.01 -8.38
N PHE A 334 -15.19 26.58 -8.58
CA PHE A 334 -14.30 26.24 -7.48
C PHE A 334 -13.81 27.45 -6.69
N ALA A 335 -13.53 28.58 -7.35
CA ALA A 335 -13.23 29.83 -6.67
C ALA A 335 -14.41 30.29 -5.78
N LEU A 336 -15.65 30.14 -6.25
CA LEU A 336 -16.85 30.43 -5.45
C LEU A 336 -16.95 29.49 -4.25
N GLN A 337 -16.73 28.19 -4.45
CA GLN A 337 -16.78 27.19 -3.38
C GLN A 337 -15.74 27.47 -2.29
N GLU A 338 -14.50 27.79 -2.68
CA GLU A 338 -13.45 28.20 -1.74
C GLU A 338 -13.85 29.46 -0.97
N ALA A 339 -14.32 30.50 -1.68
CA ALA A 339 -14.75 31.75 -1.04
C ALA A 339 -15.88 31.54 -0.03
N GLN A 340 -16.89 30.72 -0.37
CA GLN A 340 -18.00 30.37 0.51
C GLN A 340 -17.52 29.66 1.78
N MET A 341 -16.59 28.71 1.65
CA MET A 341 -16.06 27.98 2.80
C MET A 341 -15.18 28.87 3.67
N ARG A 342 -14.26 29.64 3.09
CA ARG A 342 -13.41 30.57 3.86
C ARG A 342 -14.23 31.62 4.60
N ALA A 343 -15.23 32.21 3.95
CA ALA A 343 -16.13 33.17 4.58
C ALA A 343 -16.85 32.55 5.79
N LYS A 344 -17.41 31.35 5.61
CA LYS A 344 -18.13 30.69 6.70
C LYS A 344 -17.22 30.29 7.86
N LEU A 345 -16.04 29.74 7.56
CA LEU A 345 -15.04 29.40 8.58
C LEU A 345 -14.55 30.63 9.34
N LYS A 346 -14.47 31.79 8.68
CA LYS A 346 -14.16 33.07 9.32
C LYS A 346 -15.28 33.52 10.26
N ASP A 347 -16.55 33.45 9.84
CA ASP A 347 -17.70 33.79 10.68
C ASP A 347 -17.78 32.91 11.93
N LEU A 348 -17.35 31.65 11.82
CA LEU A 348 -17.26 30.71 12.94
C LEU A 348 -16.02 30.92 13.82
N GLY A 349 -15.09 31.83 13.46
CA GLY A 349 -13.83 32.04 14.18
C GLY A 349 -12.87 30.85 14.10
N MET A 350 -12.96 30.05 13.03
CA MET A 350 -12.16 28.82 12.83
C MET A 350 -11.06 28.98 11.79
N LEU A 351 -11.20 29.93 10.85
CA LEU A 351 -10.30 30.05 9.69
C LEU A 351 -8.81 30.10 10.05
N GLU A 352 -8.44 30.90 11.06
CA GLU A 352 -7.04 31.08 11.48
C GLU A 352 -6.53 29.98 12.43
N LYS A 353 -7.34 28.96 12.74
CA LYS A 353 -6.99 27.86 13.65
C LYS A 353 -6.50 26.60 12.94
N PHE A 354 -6.59 26.55 11.61
CA PHE A 354 -6.08 25.44 10.82
C PHE A 354 -4.57 25.51 10.71
N ASP A 355 -3.89 24.37 10.88
CA ASP A 355 -2.47 24.24 10.54
C ASP A 355 -2.32 24.17 9.00
N VAL A 356 -3.26 23.46 8.34
CA VAL A 356 -3.39 23.39 6.88
C VAL A 356 -4.87 23.53 6.52
N LEU A 357 -5.17 24.40 5.55
CA LEU A 357 -6.45 24.45 4.85
C LEU A 357 -6.18 24.75 3.37
N ASP A 358 -6.28 23.72 2.54
CA ASP A 358 -5.85 23.74 1.15
C ASP A 358 -6.99 23.35 0.21
N PHE A 359 -7.09 24.05 -0.92
CA PHE A 359 -8.14 23.89 -1.93
C PHE A 359 -7.48 23.51 -3.25
N GLN A 360 -7.51 22.21 -3.56
CA GLN A 360 -6.73 21.61 -4.63
C GLN A 360 -7.63 21.20 -5.78
N TRP A 361 -7.56 21.93 -6.90
CA TRP A 361 -8.30 21.57 -8.12
C TRP A 361 -7.56 20.46 -8.86
N VAL A 362 -8.19 19.29 -9.00
CA VAL A 362 -7.64 18.15 -9.73
C VAL A 362 -8.39 17.90 -11.05
N GLY A 363 -7.61 17.78 -12.12
CA GLY A 363 -8.08 17.54 -13.49
C GLY A 363 -8.56 18.81 -14.20
N ARG A 364 -8.73 18.74 -15.52
CA ARG A 364 -9.40 19.77 -16.32
C ARG A 364 -10.52 19.12 -17.14
N PRO A 365 -11.69 19.77 -17.28
CA PRO A 365 -12.75 19.22 -18.11
C PRO A 365 -12.29 19.15 -19.56
N ALA A 366 -12.70 18.12 -20.29
CA ALA A 366 -12.45 18.04 -21.73
C ALA A 366 -13.02 19.29 -22.43
N PRO A 367 -12.31 19.89 -23.40
CA PRO A 367 -12.78 21.11 -24.09
C PRO A 367 -14.16 20.95 -24.73
N ASN A 368 -14.48 19.77 -25.26
CA ASN A 368 -15.78 19.39 -25.79
C ASN A 368 -16.15 17.98 -25.30
N PRO A 369 -16.77 17.83 -24.12
CA PRO A 369 -17.01 16.55 -23.50
C PRO A 369 -18.12 15.78 -24.21
N ASN A 370 -17.88 14.51 -24.56
CA ASN A 370 -18.86 13.62 -25.19
C ASN A 370 -19.76 12.88 -24.16
N CYS A 371 -19.45 13.01 -22.87
CA CYS A 371 -20.23 12.49 -21.75
C CYS A 371 -20.00 13.36 -20.51
N GLN A 372 -20.86 13.23 -19.50
CA GLN A 372 -20.73 14.02 -18.27
C GLN A 372 -19.40 13.77 -17.56
N LEU A 373 -18.94 12.51 -17.50
CA LEU A 373 -17.68 12.15 -16.82
C LEU A 373 -16.48 12.89 -17.41
N ALA A 374 -16.38 13.03 -18.73
CA ALA A 374 -15.33 13.79 -19.39
C ALA A 374 -15.39 15.31 -19.10
N SER A 375 -16.52 15.80 -18.59
CA SER A 375 -16.73 17.20 -18.18
C SER A 375 -16.56 17.41 -16.67
N THR A 376 -16.43 16.35 -15.88
CA THR A 376 -16.39 16.44 -14.42
C THR A 376 -14.97 16.47 -13.91
N THR A 377 -14.66 17.45 -13.07
CA THR A 377 -13.43 17.53 -12.28
C THR A 377 -13.78 17.71 -10.82
N TYR A 378 -12.81 17.53 -9.92
CA TYR A 378 -13.05 17.69 -8.50
C TYR A 378 -12.12 18.72 -7.86
N LEU A 379 -12.63 19.36 -6.81
CA LEU A 379 -11.89 20.16 -5.87
C LEU A 379 -11.74 19.33 -4.60
N ARG A 380 -10.49 19.04 -4.24
CA ARG A 380 -10.11 18.40 -2.99
C ARG A 380 -9.85 19.48 -1.95
N ILE A 381 -10.62 19.44 -0.88
CA ILE A 381 -10.50 20.37 0.24
C ILE A 381 -9.87 19.60 1.38
N PHE A 382 -8.60 19.89 1.63
CA PHE A 382 -7.78 19.19 2.61
C PHE A 382 -7.54 20.09 3.81
N ALA A 383 -7.73 19.55 5.01
CA ALA A 383 -7.51 20.31 6.23
C ALA A 383 -6.77 19.50 7.30
N GLN A 384 -5.89 20.16 8.04
CA GLN A 384 -5.23 19.64 9.23
C GLN A 384 -5.32 20.67 10.36
N ALA A 385 -5.56 20.18 11.57
CA ALA A 385 -5.44 20.97 12.79
C ALA A 385 -5.16 20.05 13.98
N ARG A 386 -4.49 20.56 15.01
CA ARG A 386 -4.33 19.86 16.30
C ARG A 386 -5.67 19.57 16.98
N ASP A 387 -6.63 20.49 16.89
CA ASP A 387 -7.97 20.34 17.47
C ASP A 387 -8.94 19.68 16.48
N LYS A 388 -9.51 18.55 16.89
CA LYS A 388 -10.54 17.81 16.16
C LYS A 388 -11.72 18.67 15.75
N GLN A 389 -12.14 19.62 16.59
CA GLN A 389 -13.31 20.47 16.33
C GLN A 389 -13.04 21.49 15.23
N VAL A 390 -11.81 21.97 15.10
CA VAL A 390 -11.41 22.85 13.99
C VAL A 390 -11.55 22.09 12.67
N VAL A 391 -11.04 20.86 12.58
CA VAL A 391 -11.19 20.01 11.39
C VAL A 391 -12.67 19.66 11.12
N ALA A 392 -13.45 19.38 12.17
CA ALA A 392 -14.88 19.09 12.04
C ALA A 392 -15.68 20.25 11.43
N SER A 393 -15.19 21.50 11.62
CA SER A 393 -15.85 22.70 11.11
C SER A 393 -15.87 22.78 9.58
N VAL A 394 -15.00 22.05 8.86
CA VAL A 394 -14.97 22.00 7.39
C VAL A 394 -16.30 21.52 6.81
N VAL A 395 -16.83 20.40 7.33
CA VAL A 395 -18.10 19.83 6.87
C VAL A 395 -19.27 20.73 7.26
N GLY A 396 -19.22 21.32 8.46
CA GLY A 396 -20.23 22.29 8.89
C GLY A 396 -20.27 23.52 7.99
N ALA A 397 -19.11 24.09 7.66
CA ALA A 397 -18.99 25.23 6.77
C ALA A 397 -19.51 24.92 5.36
N TRP A 398 -19.17 23.74 4.83
CA TRP A 398 -19.71 23.25 3.58
C TRP A 398 -21.24 23.09 3.61
N ALA A 399 -21.78 22.40 4.62
CA ALA A 399 -23.21 22.10 4.73
C ALA A 399 -24.09 23.36 4.83
N THR A 400 -23.60 24.43 5.45
CA THR A 400 -24.36 25.71 5.53
C THR A 400 -24.57 26.38 4.16
N ASN A 401 -23.82 25.97 3.14
CA ASN A 401 -23.92 26.48 1.77
C ASN A 401 -24.74 25.56 0.84
N THR A 402 -25.41 24.52 1.35
CA THR A 402 -26.10 23.49 0.54
C THR A 402 -27.01 24.06 -0.56
N MET A 403 -27.78 25.11 -0.25
CA MET A 403 -28.70 25.76 -1.22
C MET A 403 -28.08 26.95 -1.98
N GLN A 404 -26.80 27.24 -1.73
CA GLN A 404 -26.04 28.37 -2.32
C GLN A 404 -24.87 27.89 -3.19
N HIS A 405 -24.66 26.58 -3.34
CA HIS A 405 -23.61 26.05 -4.19
C HIS A 405 -23.80 26.46 -5.66
N PHE A 406 -22.71 26.40 -6.42
CA PHE A 406 -22.73 26.68 -7.84
C PHE A 406 -23.61 25.68 -8.63
N ALA A 407 -24.04 26.09 -9.82
CA ALA A 407 -24.82 25.23 -10.72
C ALA A 407 -24.02 23.98 -11.14
N GLY A 408 -24.62 22.80 -10.95
CA GLY A 408 -24.00 21.51 -11.24
C GLY A 408 -23.09 20.98 -10.13
N PHE A 409 -23.16 21.55 -8.92
CA PHE A 409 -22.55 20.97 -7.72
C PHE A 409 -23.05 19.54 -7.47
N HIS A 410 -22.12 18.63 -7.18
CA HIS A 410 -22.38 17.28 -6.71
C HIS A 410 -21.13 16.75 -5.99
N CYS A 411 -21.26 15.71 -5.17
CA CYS A 411 -20.13 15.06 -4.51
C CYS A 411 -20.42 13.56 -4.32
N SER A 412 -19.40 12.77 -3.95
CA SER A 412 -19.65 11.42 -3.44
C SER A 412 -20.46 11.51 -2.15
N LEU A 413 -21.40 10.59 -1.94
CA LEU A 413 -22.16 10.51 -0.69
C LEU A 413 -21.40 9.77 0.41
N ASP A 414 -20.22 9.19 0.10
CA ASP A 414 -19.31 8.67 1.11
C ASP A 414 -18.46 9.80 1.70
N LEU A 415 -18.85 10.27 2.89
CA LEU A 415 -18.21 11.37 3.60
C LEU A 415 -17.20 10.89 4.66
N ARG A 416 -16.83 9.61 4.69
CA ARG A 416 -15.91 9.07 5.72
C ARG A 416 -14.57 9.80 5.75
N ASN A 417 -14.05 10.20 4.59
CA ASN A 417 -12.81 10.99 4.51
C ASN A 417 -12.96 12.43 4.98
N ALA A 418 -14.17 12.99 4.94
CA ALA A 418 -14.45 14.35 5.41
C ALA A 418 -14.59 14.41 6.94
N MET A 419 -14.72 13.26 7.60
CA MET A 419 -14.72 13.18 9.06
C MET A 419 -13.29 13.35 9.60
N PRO A 420 -13.10 14.12 10.70
CA PRO A 420 -11.80 14.25 11.33
C PRO A 420 -11.23 12.89 11.76
N LYS A 421 -10.09 12.52 11.18
CA LYS A 421 -9.31 11.34 11.55
C LYS A 421 -7.96 11.76 12.13
N PRO A 422 -7.45 11.07 13.16
CA PRO A 422 -6.10 11.33 13.63
C PRO A 422 -5.09 11.05 12.49
N PHE A 423 -3.95 11.72 12.53
CA PHE A 423 -2.81 11.41 11.67
C PHE A 423 -1.49 11.50 12.45
N LEU A 424 -0.48 10.83 11.93
CA LEU A 424 0.85 10.79 12.51
C LEU A 424 1.79 11.69 11.74
N GLY A 425 2.64 12.42 12.46
CA GLY A 425 3.82 13.06 11.88
C GLY A 425 4.96 12.05 11.86
N PHE A 426 5.80 12.13 10.82
CA PHE A 426 7.03 11.36 10.72
C PHE A 426 8.23 12.29 10.92
N TYR A 427 9.18 11.84 11.74
CA TYR A 427 10.45 12.52 12.00
C TYR A 427 11.59 11.52 11.80
N PRO A 428 12.28 11.54 10.65
CA PRO A 428 13.46 10.71 10.44
C PRO A 428 14.61 11.29 11.26
N ALA A 429 14.94 10.62 12.36
CA ALA A 429 16.07 10.95 13.21
C ALA A 429 17.30 10.09 12.87
N VAL A 430 18.42 10.39 13.52
CA VAL A 430 19.59 9.49 13.58
C VAL A 430 19.89 9.07 15.01
N MET A 431 20.44 7.87 15.17
CA MET A 431 20.85 7.30 16.45
C MET A 431 22.21 6.62 16.29
N GLU A 432 23.10 6.76 17.28
CA GLU A 432 24.38 6.07 17.27
C GLU A 432 24.17 4.55 17.33
N GLN A 433 24.83 3.81 16.44
CA GLN A 433 24.67 2.36 16.36
C GLN A 433 25.14 1.65 17.63
N ASN A 434 26.09 2.24 18.38
CA ASN A 434 26.57 1.70 19.65
C ASN A 434 25.56 1.82 20.81
N GLU A 435 24.49 2.60 20.63
CA GLU A 435 23.40 2.70 21.61
C GLU A 435 22.35 1.60 21.41
N LEU A 436 22.42 0.84 20.31
CA LEU A 436 21.45 -0.21 19.99
C LEU A 436 21.80 -1.53 20.69
N GLU A 437 20.76 -2.23 21.16
CA GLU A 437 20.90 -3.53 21.82
C GLU A 437 20.54 -4.66 20.85
N GLU A 438 21.29 -4.72 19.75
CA GLU A 438 21.02 -5.66 18.65
C GLU A 438 21.32 -7.11 19.08
N SER A 439 20.39 -8.03 18.78
CA SER A 439 20.58 -9.46 19.02
C SER A 439 19.68 -10.31 18.14
N VAL A 440 20.10 -11.55 17.93
CA VAL A 440 19.25 -12.60 17.35
C VAL A 440 18.92 -13.64 18.42
N ASN A 441 17.66 -14.08 18.44
CA ASN A 441 17.12 -15.00 19.45
C ASN A 441 16.59 -16.25 18.74
N VAL A 442 17.28 -17.37 18.90
CA VAL A 442 16.94 -18.64 18.23
C VAL A 442 16.01 -19.45 19.14
N LEU A 443 14.83 -19.82 18.62
CA LEU A 443 13.83 -20.59 19.38
C LEU A 443 14.28 -22.05 19.55
N SER A 444 14.02 -22.62 20.72
CA SER A 444 14.30 -24.04 21.01
C SER A 444 13.30 -24.97 20.32
N ARG A 445 13.80 -26.03 19.66
CA ARG A 445 13.00 -27.02 18.92
C ARG A 445 12.01 -27.84 19.75
N ARG A 446 12.07 -27.80 21.09
CA ARG A 446 11.30 -28.71 21.97
C ARG A 446 10.50 -28.04 23.07
N GLN A 447 10.71 -26.74 23.29
CA GLN A 447 9.96 -25.96 24.27
C GLN A 447 9.76 -24.57 23.68
N SER A 448 8.52 -24.26 23.27
CA SER A 448 8.16 -23.05 22.52
C SER A 448 8.40 -21.72 23.24
N ALA A 449 8.93 -21.73 24.47
CA ALA A 449 9.13 -20.55 25.30
C ALA A 449 10.61 -20.22 25.59
N GLU A 450 11.56 -21.12 25.33
CA GLU A 450 12.99 -20.85 25.57
C GLU A 450 13.70 -20.47 24.26
N SER A 451 14.39 -19.34 24.28
CA SER A 451 15.20 -18.86 23.15
C SER A 451 16.64 -18.62 23.59
N ARG A 452 17.60 -18.98 22.73
CA ARG A 452 19.02 -18.67 22.94
C ARG A 452 19.33 -17.33 22.31
N LYS A 453 19.69 -16.35 23.14
CA LYS A 453 20.05 -14.99 22.72
C LYS A 453 21.52 -14.90 22.34
N PHE A 454 21.80 -14.32 21.18
CA PHE A 454 23.14 -13.97 20.70
C PHE A 454 23.19 -12.46 20.49
N ILE A 455 23.99 -11.77 21.31
CA ILE A 455 24.19 -10.33 21.20
C ILE A 455 25.09 -10.05 20.01
N VAL A 456 24.74 -9.02 19.24
CA VAL A 456 25.48 -8.55 18.09
C VAL A 456 25.87 -7.09 18.33
N GLY A 457 27.15 -6.79 18.16
CA GLY A 457 27.68 -5.45 18.38
C GLY A 457 27.36 -4.48 17.23
N PRO A 458 27.61 -3.18 17.42
CA PRO A 458 27.65 -2.22 16.32
C PRO A 458 28.81 -2.54 15.35
N PRO A 459 28.84 -1.94 14.14
CA PRO A 459 29.99 -2.05 13.25
C PRO A 459 31.29 -1.64 13.95
N GLU A 460 32.34 -2.43 13.79
CA GLU A 460 33.64 -2.17 14.42
C GLU A 460 34.35 -0.94 13.84
N GLN A 461 34.16 -0.71 12.54
CA GLN A 461 34.72 0.41 11.79
C GLN A 461 33.59 1.26 11.22
N THR A 462 33.68 2.57 11.45
CA THR A 462 32.70 3.54 10.96
C THR A 462 33.39 4.78 10.43
N GLU A 463 32.73 5.49 9.52
CA GLU A 463 33.20 6.74 8.94
C GLU A 463 32.09 7.79 8.98
N GLY A 464 32.39 9.00 9.46
CA GLY A 464 31.42 10.09 9.55
C GLY A 464 30.76 10.43 8.20
N LEU A 465 29.51 10.88 8.26
CA LEU A 465 28.76 11.32 7.08
C LEU A 465 29.51 12.45 6.37
N GLN A 466 29.58 12.36 5.04
CA GLN A 466 30.10 13.41 4.18
C GLN A 466 28.96 14.11 3.45
N PRO A 467 29.10 15.41 3.10
CA PRO A 467 28.16 16.09 2.23
C PRO A 467 27.97 15.31 0.92
N ARG A 468 26.73 15.24 0.45
CA ARG A 468 26.41 14.59 -0.82
C ARG A 468 27.00 15.37 -1.99
N GLU A 469 27.28 14.67 -3.08
CA GLU A 469 27.67 15.33 -4.31
C GLU A 469 26.49 16.14 -4.88
N ASP A 470 26.70 17.44 -5.07
CA ASP A 470 25.75 18.34 -5.70
C ASP A 470 26.46 19.22 -6.74
N TYR A 471 26.23 18.93 -8.02
CA TYR A 471 26.91 19.60 -9.13
C TYR A 471 26.03 19.78 -10.39
N GLY A 472 26.35 20.81 -11.16
CA GLY A 472 25.75 21.07 -12.47
C GLY A 472 26.24 20.07 -13.54
N PRO A 473 25.77 20.19 -14.80
CA PRO A 473 26.11 19.22 -15.84
C PRO A 473 27.62 19.01 -16.03
N THR A 474 28.07 17.76 -16.05
CA THR A 474 29.46 17.45 -16.44
C THR A 474 29.59 17.49 -17.96
N ASN A 475 30.59 18.20 -18.48
CA ASN A 475 30.83 18.34 -19.91
C ASN A 475 29.57 18.75 -20.71
N PRO A 476 28.96 19.92 -20.39
CA PRO A 476 27.75 20.37 -21.06
C PRO A 476 28.00 20.55 -22.56
N VAL A 477 27.01 20.17 -23.37
CA VAL A 477 27.08 20.35 -24.83
C VAL A 477 26.36 21.62 -25.25
N ASN A 478 26.74 22.20 -26.40
CA ASN A 478 25.93 23.27 -26.98
C ASN A 478 24.59 22.69 -27.46
N LEU A 479 23.47 23.05 -26.80
CA LEU A 479 22.13 22.57 -27.17
C LEU A 479 21.69 23.07 -28.56
N ASP A 480 22.22 24.20 -29.05
CA ASP A 480 21.90 24.73 -30.37
C ASP A 480 22.43 23.85 -31.51
N LYS A 481 23.46 23.03 -31.24
CA LYS A 481 24.08 22.15 -32.24
C LYS A 481 23.10 21.11 -32.80
N TYR A 482 22.04 20.82 -32.06
CA TYR A 482 21.07 19.80 -32.43
C TYR A 482 19.99 20.32 -33.40
N GLY A 483 20.00 21.60 -33.77
CA GLY A 483 19.12 22.16 -34.81
C GLY A 483 17.79 22.74 -34.27
N GLU A 484 16.78 22.86 -35.14
CA GLU A 484 15.46 23.39 -34.77
C GLU A 484 14.77 22.56 -33.69
N THR A 485 13.95 23.19 -32.84
CA THR A 485 13.24 22.53 -31.73
C THR A 485 11.71 22.46 -31.88
N VAL A 486 11.09 21.40 -31.39
CA VAL A 486 9.64 21.16 -31.24
C VAL A 486 9.27 20.90 -29.78
N MET A 487 8.04 21.18 -29.40
CA MET A 487 7.54 20.85 -28.06
C MET A 487 7.03 19.40 -28.07
N ALA A 488 7.59 18.54 -27.23
CA ALA A 488 7.20 17.14 -27.08
C ALA A 488 7.32 16.72 -25.60
N PRO A 489 6.64 15.66 -25.12
CA PRO A 489 6.87 15.17 -23.76
C PRO A 489 8.33 14.70 -23.56
N LEU A 490 8.93 15.02 -22.41
CA LEU A 490 10.25 14.46 -22.03
C LEU A 490 10.22 12.93 -21.93
N GLY A 491 9.07 12.35 -21.62
CA GLY A 491 8.84 10.91 -21.60
C GLY A 491 9.08 10.20 -22.94
N ASP A 492 9.06 10.93 -24.06
CA ASP A 492 9.36 10.39 -25.40
C ASP A 492 10.86 10.12 -25.60
N VAL A 493 11.72 10.73 -24.79
CA VAL A 493 13.19 10.63 -24.90
C VAL A 493 13.80 9.97 -23.67
N ALA A 494 13.28 10.24 -22.48
CA ALA A 494 13.81 9.77 -21.22
C ALA A 494 12.78 8.94 -20.44
N LEU A 495 13.26 7.82 -19.89
CA LEU A 495 12.58 7.11 -18.82
C LEU A 495 12.92 7.75 -17.49
N GLY A 496 12.14 7.44 -16.46
CA GLY A 496 12.41 7.96 -15.13
C GLY A 496 11.74 7.19 -14.02
N ARG A 497 12.19 7.47 -12.80
CA ARG A 497 11.59 6.93 -11.58
C ARG A 497 11.74 7.93 -10.44
N SER A 498 10.76 7.93 -9.55
CA SER A 498 10.74 8.73 -8.33
C SER A 498 10.04 8.00 -7.19
N GLY A 499 10.35 8.42 -5.97
CA GLY A 499 9.80 7.94 -4.72
C GLY A 499 10.10 8.90 -3.57
N ASP A 500 9.49 8.65 -2.42
CA ASP A 500 9.67 9.42 -1.21
C ASP A 500 10.94 8.99 -0.45
N LYS A 501 11.62 9.93 0.20
CA LYS A 501 12.57 9.66 1.29
C LYS A 501 12.22 10.55 2.47
N GLY A 502 11.26 10.09 3.27
CA GLY A 502 10.63 10.90 4.31
C GLY A 502 9.92 12.10 3.71
N ALA A 503 10.40 13.31 4.02
CA ALA A 503 9.84 14.57 3.53
C ALA A 503 10.20 14.92 2.08
N ASN A 504 11.15 14.17 1.50
CA ASN A 504 11.84 14.53 0.27
C ASN A 504 11.37 13.66 -0.89
N VAL A 505 11.56 14.13 -2.13
CA VAL A 505 11.28 13.36 -3.34
C VAL A 505 12.58 13.15 -4.10
N ASN A 506 12.88 11.90 -4.43
CA ASN A 506 13.97 11.60 -5.35
C ASN A 506 13.44 11.50 -6.79
N CYS A 507 14.27 11.82 -7.79
CA CYS A 507 13.89 11.74 -9.20
C CYS A 507 15.11 11.42 -10.06
N GLY A 508 15.13 10.22 -10.65
CA GLY A 508 16.11 9.82 -11.65
C GLY A 508 15.53 9.83 -13.05
N LEU A 509 16.28 10.35 -14.01
CA LEU A 509 15.94 10.38 -15.44
C LEU A 509 17.10 9.81 -16.25
N PHE A 510 16.81 8.91 -17.19
CA PHE A 510 17.83 8.29 -18.03
C PHE A 510 17.31 8.03 -19.44
N VAL A 511 18.24 7.91 -20.38
CA VAL A 511 17.92 7.54 -21.76
C VAL A 511 18.07 6.02 -21.91
N PRO A 512 17.07 5.30 -22.46
CA PRO A 512 17.21 3.89 -22.80
C PRO A 512 18.47 3.62 -23.62
N ALA A 513 19.22 2.58 -23.27
CA ALA A 513 20.48 2.28 -23.97
C ALA A 513 20.25 1.95 -25.45
N SER A 514 19.15 1.25 -25.74
CA SER A 514 18.67 0.93 -27.08
C SER A 514 18.37 2.16 -27.94
N ASP A 515 17.96 3.27 -27.31
CA ASP A 515 17.54 4.49 -27.99
C ASP A 515 18.71 5.48 -28.22
N ASP A 516 19.90 5.24 -27.66
CA ASP A 516 21.05 6.16 -27.71
C ASP A 516 22.40 5.47 -27.96
N PRO A 517 22.61 4.79 -29.10
CA PRO A 517 23.86 4.08 -29.37
C PRO A 517 25.09 5.01 -29.44
N THR A 518 24.91 6.30 -29.77
CA THR A 518 25.99 7.28 -29.93
C THR A 518 26.29 8.07 -28.65
N GLY A 519 25.43 8.02 -27.63
CA GLY A 519 25.54 8.83 -26.42
C GLY A 519 25.11 10.30 -26.62
N GLU A 520 24.54 10.64 -27.77
CA GLU A 520 24.13 12.01 -28.09
C GLU A 520 22.93 12.45 -27.26
N LYS A 521 21.95 11.56 -27.04
CA LYS A 521 20.77 11.86 -26.21
C LYS A 521 21.15 11.96 -24.74
N TRP A 522 22.09 11.15 -24.26
CA TRP A 522 22.68 11.31 -22.92
C TRP A 522 23.34 12.68 -22.76
N GLY A 523 24.18 13.09 -23.71
CA GLY A 523 24.82 14.41 -23.71
C GLY A 523 23.81 15.55 -23.68
N TRP A 524 22.69 15.42 -24.41
CA TRP A 524 21.57 16.35 -24.38
C TRP A 524 20.86 16.36 -23.03
N LEU A 525 20.44 15.19 -22.51
CA LEU A 525 19.64 15.06 -21.28
C LEU A 525 20.38 15.66 -20.09
N ARG A 526 21.66 15.28 -19.89
CA ARG A 526 22.47 15.79 -18.77
C ARG A 526 22.67 17.29 -18.82
N THR A 527 22.77 17.86 -20.02
CA THR A 527 22.96 19.30 -20.23
C THR A 527 21.68 20.07 -19.98
N LEU A 528 20.54 19.57 -20.46
CA LEU A 528 19.24 20.19 -20.29
C LEU A 528 18.78 20.17 -18.82
N MET A 529 18.90 19.02 -18.17
CA MET A 529 18.38 18.79 -16.84
C MET A 529 19.32 19.36 -15.77
N THR A 530 19.30 20.67 -15.61
CA THR A 530 19.95 21.41 -14.52
C THR A 530 19.02 21.57 -13.30
N LYS A 531 19.55 22.02 -12.16
CA LYS A 531 18.72 22.37 -10.99
C LYS A 531 17.70 23.46 -11.30
N GLN A 532 18.11 24.49 -12.06
CA GLN A 532 17.22 25.58 -12.49
C GLN A 532 16.14 25.07 -13.44
N GLN A 533 16.46 24.14 -14.33
CA GLN A 533 15.48 23.52 -15.21
C GLN A 533 14.49 22.66 -14.43
N MET A 534 14.95 21.85 -13.47
CA MET A 534 14.08 21.08 -12.58
C MET A 534 13.13 22.00 -11.80
N GLN A 535 13.66 23.08 -11.19
CA GLN A 535 12.85 24.09 -10.51
C GLN A 535 11.79 24.71 -11.44
N LYS A 536 12.17 25.07 -12.67
CA LYS A 536 11.24 25.60 -13.68
C LYS A 536 10.15 24.59 -14.05
N MET A 537 10.50 23.31 -14.13
CA MET A 537 9.56 22.22 -14.44
C MET A 537 8.58 21.94 -13.30
N ILE A 538 9.02 22.01 -12.04
CA ILE A 538 8.12 21.94 -10.86
C ILE A 538 7.06 23.06 -10.92
N GLY A 539 7.42 24.22 -11.48
CA GLY A 539 6.46 25.26 -11.81
C GLY A 539 5.78 25.85 -10.57
N THR A 540 4.45 25.87 -10.56
CA THR A 540 3.66 26.49 -9.48
C THR A 540 3.70 25.73 -8.16
N ASP A 541 4.20 24.49 -8.17
CA ASP A 541 4.34 23.67 -6.97
C ASP A 541 5.63 24.00 -6.21
N TRP A 542 6.56 24.73 -6.83
CA TRP A 542 7.82 25.14 -6.22
C TRP A 542 7.56 26.06 -5.02
N ARG A 543 8.39 25.91 -3.98
CA ARG A 543 8.40 26.78 -2.80
C ARG A 543 9.84 27.23 -2.55
N ASP A 544 10.03 28.49 -2.19
CA ASP A 544 11.36 29.10 -2.00
C ASP A 544 12.20 28.48 -0.87
N TRP A 545 11.58 27.68 -0.01
CA TRP A 545 12.27 26.93 1.04
C TRP A 545 12.71 25.53 0.61
N TYR A 546 12.29 25.04 -0.55
CA TYR A 546 12.80 23.78 -1.10
C TYR A 546 14.27 23.92 -1.50
N HIS A 547 14.96 22.79 -1.44
CA HIS A 547 16.34 22.63 -1.90
C HIS A 547 16.42 21.52 -2.94
N ILE A 548 17.32 21.65 -3.91
CA ILE A 548 17.57 20.63 -4.94
C ILE A 548 19.04 20.27 -4.93
N GLU A 549 19.33 18.98 -4.79
CA GLU A 549 20.64 18.40 -5.11
C GLU A 549 20.58 17.71 -6.47
N ARG A 550 21.72 17.69 -7.18
CA ARG A 550 21.86 17.03 -8.48
C ARG A 550 23.19 16.30 -8.61
N CYS A 551 23.16 15.08 -9.12
CA CYS A 551 24.35 14.33 -9.52
C CYS A 551 24.09 13.49 -10.80
N GLU A 552 25.14 12.86 -11.32
CA GLU A 552 25.11 12.04 -12.53
C GLU A 552 25.67 10.64 -12.25
N MET A 553 25.09 9.62 -12.91
CA MET A 553 25.60 8.25 -12.96
C MET A 553 25.87 7.92 -14.42
N ALA A 554 27.08 8.27 -14.88
CA ALA A 554 27.40 8.34 -16.30
C ALA A 554 27.37 6.98 -17.01
N GLU A 555 27.79 5.91 -16.32
CA GLU A 555 27.84 4.55 -16.87
C GLU A 555 26.43 3.98 -17.16
N ILE A 556 25.41 4.46 -16.46
CA ILE A 556 24.00 4.11 -16.70
C ILE A 556 23.20 5.26 -17.35
N ARG A 557 23.90 6.35 -17.72
CA ARG A 557 23.35 7.53 -18.41
C ARG A 557 22.16 8.16 -17.70
N ALA A 558 22.26 8.29 -16.38
CA ALA A 558 21.21 8.86 -15.53
C ALA A 558 21.63 10.21 -14.94
N VAL A 559 20.68 11.14 -14.88
CA VAL A 559 20.73 12.33 -14.03
C VAL A 559 19.81 12.08 -12.85
N HIS A 560 20.29 12.33 -11.64
CA HIS A 560 19.54 12.12 -10.41
C HIS A 560 19.38 13.43 -9.64
N PHE A 561 18.19 13.61 -9.06
CA PHE A 561 17.83 14.75 -8.24
C PHE A 561 17.25 14.30 -6.91
N VAL A 562 17.50 15.09 -5.87
CA VAL A 562 16.72 15.04 -4.62
C VAL A 562 16.11 16.42 -4.40
N VAL A 563 14.79 16.48 -4.29
CA VAL A 563 14.04 17.69 -3.97
C VAL A 563 13.59 17.61 -2.52
N TYR A 564 14.14 18.48 -1.68
CA TYR A 564 13.90 18.46 -0.24
C TYR A 564 12.65 19.27 0.14
N GLY A 565 11.75 18.63 0.89
CA GLY A 565 10.54 19.26 1.43
C GLY A 565 9.17 19.07 0.73
N PRO A 566 9.02 18.61 -0.53
CA PRO A 566 7.71 18.53 -1.19
C PRO A 566 6.63 17.74 -0.43
N LEU A 567 7.04 16.73 0.35
CA LEU A 567 6.12 15.85 1.09
C LEU A 567 5.85 16.33 2.53
N GLY A 568 6.38 17.49 2.91
CA GLY A 568 6.19 18.08 4.24
C GLY A 568 6.81 17.24 5.35
N ARG A 569 5.99 16.57 6.16
CA ARG A 569 6.45 15.65 7.23
C ARG A 569 6.28 14.18 6.83
N GLY A 570 6.42 13.89 5.54
CA GLY A 570 6.37 12.54 4.96
C GLY A 570 4.96 11.99 4.71
N VAL A 571 4.92 10.76 4.22
CA VAL A 571 3.71 10.08 3.69
C VAL A 571 2.50 10.15 4.63
N SER A 572 2.72 10.01 5.94
CA SER A 572 1.66 9.94 6.95
C SER A 572 0.93 11.26 7.20
N SER A 573 1.48 12.37 6.71
CA SER A 573 1.00 13.73 6.99
C SER A 573 0.97 14.65 5.77
N SER A 574 1.43 14.15 4.62
CA SER A 574 1.51 14.94 3.39
C SER A 574 0.14 15.44 2.94
N LYS A 575 0.09 16.73 2.58
CA LYS A 575 -1.11 17.37 2.03
C LYS A 575 -1.25 17.19 0.52
N ILE A 576 -0.19 16.80 -0.20
CA ILE A 576 -0.27 16.60 -1.64
C ILE A 576 -0.90 15.23 -1.96
N LEU A 577 -1.53 15.12 -3.13
CA LEU A 577 -2.25 13.90 -3.51
C LEU A 577 -1.31 12.71 -3.72
N ASP A 578 -0.15 12.94 -4.35
CA ASP A 578 0.92 11.94 -4.47
C ASP A 578 1.83 11.98 -3.24
N SER A 579 1.34 11.45 -2.12
CA SER A 579 2.08 11.47 -0.85
C SER A 579 3.33 10.60 -0.82
N LEU A 580 3.54 9.74 -1.83
CA LEU A 580 4.70 8.85 -2.00
C LEU A 580 5.70 9.38 -3.05
N GLY A 581 5.44 10.53 -3.69
CA GLY A 581 6.28 11.06 -4.77
C GLY A 581 6.43 10.13 -5.98
N LYS A 582 5.60 9.09 -6.13
CA LYS A 582 5.76 8.05 -7.17
C LYS A 582 5.39 8.54 -8.56
N GLY A 583 4.53 9.56 -8.64
CA GLY A 583 4.11 10.23 -9.86
C GLY A 583 4.98 11.44 -10.23
N PHE A 584 5.92 11.84 -9.38
CA PHE A 584 6.75 13.03 -9.63
C PHE A 584 7.57 12.93 -10.92
N ALA A 585 8.26 11.81 -11.16
CA ALA A 585 8.99 11.59 -12.41
C ALA A 585 8.05 11.58 -13.62
N GLU A 586 6.86 10.99 -13.51
CA GLU A 586 5.86 10.99 -14.59
C GLU A 586 5.35 12.40 -14.89
N PHE A 587 5.15 13.23 -13.85
CA PHE A 587 4.83 14.64 -14.03
C PHE A 587 5.94 15.37 -14.80
N ILE A 588 7.21 15.22 -14.39
CA ILE A 588 8.36 15.82 -15.07
C ILE A 588 8.47 15.32 -16.52
N ARG A 589 8.22 14.03 -16.76
CA ARG A 589 8.23 13.42 -18.11
C ARG A 589 7.08 13.90 -19.00
N ALA A 590 5.92 14.25 -18.42
CA ALA A 590 4.79 14.76 -19.18
C ALA A 590 4.98 16.21 -19.66
N LEU A 591 5.87 16.98 -19.01
CA LEU A 591 6.16 18.35 -19.41
C LEU A 591 6.88 18.39 -20.76
N GLN A 592 6.60 19.45 -21.50
CA GLN A 592 7.11 19.64 -22.84
C GLN A 592 8.18 20.74 -22.87
N PRO A 593 9.47 20.44 -22.62
CA PRO A 593 10.53 21.36 -22.99
C PRO A 593 10.70 21.43 -24.52
N PRO A 594 11.44 22.41 -25.07
CA PRO A 594 11.82 22.40 -26.48
C PRO A 594 12.83 21.25 -26.77
N PHE A 595 12.52 20.41 -27.77
CA PHE A 595 13.32 19.26 -28.23
C PHE A 595 13.83 19.47 -29.64
N ASN A 596 15.08 19.16 -29.93
CA ASN A 596 15.59 19.33 -31.28
C ASN A 596 15.07 18.22 -32.25
N ILE A 597 14.55 18.61 -33.41
CA ILE A 597 13.88 17.77 -34.43
C ILE A 597 14.80 16.64 -34.91
N THR A 598 16.11 16.89 -34.95
CA THR A 598 17.13 15.98 -35.49
C THR A 598 17.48 14.80 -34.56
N MET A 599 16.98 14.76 -33.31
CA MET A 599 17.26 13.68 -32.35
C MET A 599 16.50 12.36 -32.61
N GLY A 600 15.87 12.20 -33.78
CA GLY A 600 15.20 10.95 -34.16
C GLY A 600 14.08 10.56 -33.20
N ILE A 601 13.31 11.55 -32.72
CA ILE A 601 12.16 11.31 -31.84
C ILE A 601 11.12 10.54 -32.66
N ALA A 602 10.96 9.25 -32.37
CA ALA A 602 9.75 8.55 -32.73
C ALA A 602 8.64 9.19 -31.89
N LEU A 603 7.97 10.20 -32.45
CA LEU A 603 6.79 10.79 -31.83
C LEU A 603 5.76 9.67 -31.75
N TYR A 604 5.56 9.12 -30.55
CA TYR A 604 4.44 8.24 -30.31
C TYR A 604 3.20 9.11 -30.51
N ASP A 605 2.41 8.79 -31.54
CA ASP A 605 1.19 9.52 -31.85
C ASP A 605 0.21 9.31 -30.68
N THR A 606 0.24 10.22 -29.71
CA THR A 606 -0.61 10.20 -28.50
C THR A 606 -2.05 10.56 -28.81
N ALA A 607 -2.38 10.82 -30.08
CA ALA A 607 -3.75 10.86 -30.53
C ALA A 607 -4.33 9.44 -30.44
N TYR A 608 -5.00 9.15 -29.33
CA TYR A 608 -6.06 8.13 -29.31
C TYR A 608 -7.18 8.62 -30.24
N VAL A 609 -6.97 8.48 -31.54
CA VAL A 609 -8.03 8.43 -32.53
C VAL A 609 -8.58 7.02 -32.39
N PRO A 610 -9.84 6.81 -31.97
CA PRO A 610 -10.44 5.50 -32.06
C PRO A 610 -10.45 5.15 -33.55
N GLN A 611 -9.49 4.36 -34.01
CA GLN A 611 -9.57 3.76 -35.32
C GLN A 611 -10.87 2.96 -35.31
N ARG A 612 -11.87 3.46 -36.03
CA ARG A 612 -12.99 2.65 -36.51
C ARG A 612 -12.44 1.68 -37.55
N THR A 613 -11.56 0.79 -37.12
CA THR A 613 -11.33 -0.47 -37.80
C THR A 613 -12.62 -1.26 -37.62
N VAL A 614 -13.43 -1.29 -38.68
CA VAL A 614 -14.39 -2.37 -38.90
C VAL A 614 -13.55 -3.64 -39.14
N ARG A 615 -12.92 -4.16 -38.09
CA ARG A 615 -12.37 -5.51 -38.10
C ARG A 615 -13.57 -6.45 -38.01
N ARG A 616 -13.90 -7.06 -39.15
CA ARG A 616 -14.66 -8.32 -39.16
C ARG A 616 -13.77 -9.32 -38.41
N HIS A 617 -14.08 -9.52 -37.13
CA HIS A 617 -13.43 -10.53 -36.32
C HIS A 617 -13.87 -11.89 -36.85
N PHE A 618 -12.98 -12.60 -37.53
CA PHE A 618 -13.09 -14.05 -37.62
C PHE A 618 -12.44 -14.61 -36.36
N MET A 619 -13.20 -14.64 -35.26
CA MET A 619 -12.83 -15.48 -34.13
C MET A 619 -13.20 -16.92 -34.49
N PHE A 620 -12.19 -17.78 -34.65
CA PHE A 620 -12.41 -19.21 -34.60
C PHE A 620 -12.64 -19.60 -33.13
N TYR A 621 -13.87 -19.42 -32.67
CA TYR A 621 -14.34 -20.18 -31.50
C TYR A 621 -14.54 -21.61 -31.97
N THR A 622 -13.83 -22.56 -31.36
CA THR A 622 -14.25 -23.95 -31.49
C THR A 622 -15.63 -24.07 -30.83
N ALA A 623 -16.54 -24.87 -31.38
CA ALA A 623 -17.88 -25.07 -30.81
C ALA A 623 -17.81 -25.48 -29.31
N ARG A 624 -16.71 -26.14 -28.91
CA ARG A 624 -16.41 -26.51 -27.53
C ARG A 624 -16.12 -25.32 -26.63
N ALA A 625 -15.35 -24.34 -27.09
CA ALA A 625 -15.06 -23.12 -26.32
C ALA A 625 -16.31 -22.26 -26.14
N GLN A 626 -17.15 -22.18 -27.17
CA GLN A 626 -18.42 -21.46 -27.08
C GLN A 626 -19.39 -22.11 -26.08
N GLN A 627 -19.52 -23.44 -26.11
CA GLN A 627 -20.32 -24.18 -25.12
C GLN A 627 -19.78 -24.03 -23.69
N ALA A 628 -18.46 -23.97 -23.51
CA ALA A 628 -17.86 -23.76 -22.19
C ALA A 628 -18.18 -22.37 -21.61
N MET A 629 -18.10 -21.33 -22.45
CA MET A 629 -18.44 -19.97 -22.04
C MET A 629 -19.93 -19.82 -21.74
N GLU A 630 -20.81 -20.38 -22.57
CA GLU A 630 -22.26 -20.38 -22.34
C GLU A 630 -22.62 -21.06 -21.01
N HIS A 631 -21.94 -22.17 -20.68
CA HIS A 631 -22.15 -22.90 -19.44
C HIS A 631 -21.66 -22.13 -18.22
N GLN A 632 -20.45 -21.58 -18.24
CA GLN A 632 -19.94 -20.76 -17.13
C GLN A 632 -20.78 -19.49 -16.92
N SER A 633 -21.11 -18.77 -18.00
CA SER A 633 -21.96 -17.58 -17.94
C SER A 633 -23.31 -17.89 -17.31
N PHE A 634 -23.94 -19.01 -17.65
CA PHE A 634 -25.20 -19.44 -17.03
C PHE A 634 -25.08 -19.62 -15.51
N PHE A 635 -24.06 -20.33 -15.00
CA PHE A 635 -23.91 -20.54 -13.55
C PHE A 635 -23.53 -19.26 -12.80
N PHE A 636 -22.80 -18.33 -13.43
CA PHE A 636 -22.58 -16.99 -12.89
C PHE A 636 -23.89 -16.20 -12.75
N GLU A 637 -24.77 -16.25 -13.75
CA GLU A 637 -26.08 -15.61 -13.71
C GLU A 637 -26.98 -16.24 -12.64
N GLN A 638 -27.05 -17.58 -12.56
CA GLN A 638 -27.84 -18.26 -11.54
C GLN A 638 -27.33 -17.98 -10.12
N LYS A 639 -26.00 -17.91 -9.93
CA LYS A 639 -25.38 -17.53 -8.65
C LYS A 639 -25.84 -16.15 -8.19
N ALA A 640 -25.80 -15.15 -9.07
CA ALA A 640 -26.25 -13.79 -8.75
C ALA A 640 -27.75 -13.75 -8.42
N LYS A 641 -28.55 -14.51 -9.17
CA LYS A 641 -30.00 -14.63 -8.99
C LYS A 641 -30.37 -15.25 -7.64
N LEU A 642 -29.73 -16.37 -7.28
CA LEU A 642 -29.97 -17.08 -6.01
C LEU A 642 -29.50 -16.26 -4.80
N ALA A 643 -28.39 -15.53 -4.91
CA ALA A 643 -27.95 -14.59 -3.88
C ALA A 643 -28.98 -13.49 -3.62
N HIS A 644 -29.60 -12.96 -4.68
CA HIS A 644 -30.68 -11.99 -4.54
C HIS A 644 -31.91 -12.63 -3.86
N MET A 645 -32.31 -13.83 -4.27
CA MET A 645 -33.40 -14.57 -3.63
C MET A 645 -33.18 -14.80 -2.15
N LEU A 646 -31.99 -15.21 -1.69
CA LEU A 646 -31.70 -15.39 -0.25
C LEU A 646 -31.97 -14.14 0.57
N ASN A 647 -31.56 -12.98 0.05
CA ASN A 647 -31.84 -11.70 0.69
C ASN A 647 -33.34 -11.39 0.74
N THR A 648 -34.07 -11.77 -0.32
CA THR A 648 -35.50 -11.46 -0.42
C THR A 648 -36.35 -12.42 0.42
N VAL A 649 -36.05 -13.73 0.41
CA VAL A 649 -36.65 -14.76 1.28
C VAL A 649 -36.40 -14.42 2.76
N GLY A 650 -35.16 -14.03 3.11
CA GLY A 650 -34.83 -13.62 4.48
C GLY A 650 -35.53 -12.34 4.93
N ALA A 651 -35.82 -11.41 4.02
CA ALA A 651 -36.61 -10.21 4.31
C ALA A 651 -38.09 -10.55 4.48
N ASP A 652 -38.66 -11.37 3.60
CA ASP A 652 -40.06 -11.78 3.65
C ASP A 652 -40.37 -12.58 4.92
N ALA A 653 -39.49 -13.52 5.30
CA ALA A 653 -39.63 -14.36 6.50
C ALA A 653 -39.81 -13.53 7.78
N LYS A 654 -39.13 -12.38 7.89
CA LYS A 654 -39.24 -11.47 9.05
C LYS A 654 -40.60 -10.79 9.14
N THR A 655 -41.35 -10.73 8.04
CA THR A 655 -42.64 -10.03 7.94
C THR A 655 -43.83 -10.99 7.75
N ALA A 656 -43.56 -12.29 7.62
CA ALA A 656 -44.57 -13.31 7.33
C ALA A 656 -45.47 -13.62 8.54
N SER A 657 -46.78 -13.72 8.29
CA SER A 657 -47.76 -14.18 9.29
C SER A 657 -47.75 -15.70 9.44
N PHE A 658 -48.13 -16.21 10.62
CA PHE A 658 -48.31 -17.64 10.84
C PHE A 658 -49.53 -18.15 10.02
N PRO A 659 -49.46 -19.31 9.32
CA PRO A 659 -48.39 -20.32 9.32
C PRO A 659 -47.31 -20.17 8.24
N ALA A 660 -47.38 -19.17 7.35
CA ALA A 660 -46.41 -19.00 6.24
C ALA A 660 -44.95 -18.86 6.71
N CYS A 661 -44.74 -18.27 7.90
CA CYS A 661 -43.42 -18.22 8.56
C CYS A 661 -42.76 -19.60 8.72
N MET A 662 -43.54 -20.69 8.86
CA MET A 662 -43.00 -22.04 9.02
C MET A 662 -42.47 -22.66 7.72
N GLU A 663 -42.84 -22.13 6.54
CA GLU A 663 -42.39 -22.63 5.23
C GLU A 663 -41.07 -21.97 4.76
N TYR A 664 -40.72 -20.80 5.32
CA TYR A 664 -39.50 -20.06 4.95
C TYR A 664 -38.17 -20.72 5.35
N PRO A 665 -38.04 -21.47 6.47
CA PRO A 665 -36.81 -22.18 6.80
C PRO A 665 -36.43 -23.22 5.74
N GLU A 666 -37.39 -24.02 5.30
CA GLU A 666 -37.21 -25.06 4.27
C GLU A 666 -36.87 -24.41 2.91
N LEU A 667 -37.54 -23.31 2.58
CA LEU A 667 -37.25 -22.53 1.37
C LEU A 667 -35.84 -21.91 1.43
N THR A 668 -35.43 -21.38 2.59
CA THR A 668 -34.09 -20.78 2.77
C THR A 668 -33.01 -21.82 2.62
N GLU A 669 -33.21 -23.02 3.17
CA GLU A 669 -32.28 -24.14 3.02
C GLU A 669 -32.14 -24.56 1.55
N ALA A 670 -33.26 -24.73 0.83
CA ALA A 670 -33.26 -25.09 -0.59
C ALA A 670 -32.55 -24.04 -1.47
N VAL A 671 -32.82 -22.74 -1.26
CA VAL A 671 -32.12 -21.66 -2.00
C VAL A 671 -30.64 -21.66 -1.66
N THR A 672 -30.27 -21.88 -0.40
CA THR A 672 -28.86 -21.88 0.05
C THR A 672 -28.08 -23.01 -0.59
N GLN A 673 -28.67 -24.21 -0.68
CA GLN A 673 -28.04 -25.35 -1.33
C GLN A 673 -27.81 -25.09 -2.82
N LEU A 674 -28.82 -24.59 -3.55
CA LEU A 674 -28.65 -24.22 -4.96
C LEU A 674 -27.62 -23.12 -5.16
N TYR A 675 -27.54 -22.15 -4.25
CA TYR A 675 -26.55 -21.07 -4.30
C TYR A 675 -25.12 -21.62 -4.14
N GLN A 676 -24.91 -22.56 -3.23
CA GLN A 676 -23.61 -23.21 -3.04
C GLN A 676 -23.23 -24.06 -4.24
N GLU A 677 -24.18 -24.81 -4.82
CA GLU A 677 -23.98 -25.55 -6.07
C GLU A 677 -23.60 -24.62 -7.23
N ALA A 678 -24.28 -23.47 -7.39
CA ALA A 678 -23.93 -22.49 -8.42
C ALA A 678 -22.55 -21.85 -8.18
N CYS A 679 -22.20 -21.57 -6.92
CA CYS A 679 -20.86 -21.07 -6.57
C CYS A 679 -19.77 -22.08 -6.97
N PHE A 680 -19.97 -23.35 -6.66
CA PHE A 680 -19.03 -24.41 -7.02
C PHE A 680 -18.96 -24.59 -8.54
N ALA A 681 -20.09 -24.67 -9.23
CA ALA A 681 -20.13 -24.82 -10.69
C ALA A 681 -19.46 -23.65 -11.43
N SER A 682 -19.58 -22.42 -10.92
CA SER A 682 -18.99 -21.23 -11.54
C SER A 682 -17.45 -21.20 -11.54
N THR A 683 -16.79 -22.06 -10.76
CA THR A 683 -15.32 -22.14 -10.67
C THR A 683 -14.73 -23.32 -11.44
N LEU A 684 -15.56 -24.20 -12.01
CA LEU A 684 -15.09 -25.38 -12.72
C LEU A 684 -14.72 -25.09 -14.17
N THR A 685 -13.69 -25.79 -14.66
CA THR A 685 -13.31 -25.83 -16.07
C THR A 685 -14.26 -26.74 -16.87
N PHE A 686 -14.31 -26.59 -18.20
CA PHE A 686 -15.21 -27.37 -19.07
C PHE A 686 -15.08 -28.89 -18.88
N ASP A 687 -13.85 -29.40 -18.76
CA ASP A 687 -13.61 -30.84 -18.60
C ASP A 687 -14.06 -31.34 -17.22
N GLN A 688 -13.90 -30.52 -16.19
CA GLN A 688 -14.41 -30.80 -14.84
C GLN A 688 -15.94 -30.77 -14.80
N ILE A 689 -16.58 -29.89 -15.57
CA ILE A 689 -18.04 -29.80 -15.68
C ILE A 689 -18.62 -31.06 -16.33
N GLN A 690 -18.02 -31.52 -17.44
CA GLN A 690 -18.46 -32.76 -18.09
C GLN A 690 -18.26 -33.97 -17.18
N HIS A 691 -17.17 -34.01 -16.43
CA HIS A 691 -16.89 -35.10 -15.49
C HIS A 691 -17.81 -35.09 -14.26
N ALA A 692 -18.20 -33.90 -13.79
CA ALA A 692 -19.13 -33.72 -12.68
C ALA A 692 -20.61 -33.95 -13.06
N GLY A 693 -20.92 -34.17 -14.35
CA GLY A 693 -22.28 -34.42 -14.82
C GLY A 693 -23.25 -33.25 -14.65
N MET A 694 -22.75 -32.03 -14.43
CA MET A 694 -23.59 -30.86 -14.17
C MET A 694 -24.22 -30.30 -15.45
N GLN A 695 -25.54 -30.40 -15.55
CA GLN A 695 -26.32 -29.94 -16.69
C GLN A 695 -27.09 -28.65 -16.38
N MET A 696 -27.05 -27.69 -17.30
CA MET A 696 -27.72 -26.39 -17.14
C MET A 696 -29.24 -26.51 -17.04
N ALA A 697 -29.87 -27.37 -17.87
CA ALA A 697 -31.33 -27.48 -17.90
C ALA A 697 -31.93 -28.03 -16.60
N PRO A 698 -31.46 -29.17 -16.04
CA PRO A 698 -31.93 -29.65 -14.73
C PRO A 698 -31.64 -28.68 -13.59
N PHE A 699 -30.51 -27.97 -13.63
CA PHE A 699 -30.20 -26.96 -12.63
C PHE A 699 -31.18 -25.77 -12.72
N SER A 700 -31.43 -25.26 -13.93
CA SER A 700 -32.39 -24.17 -14.16
C SER A 700 -33.79 -24.53 -13.71
N GLU A 701 -34.20 -25.78 -13.87
CA GLU A 701 -35.53 -26.25 -13.44
C GLU A 701 -35.64 -26.25 -11.91
N ARG A 702 -34.62 -26.73 -11.19
CA ARG A 702 -34.58 -26.65 -9.72
C ARG A 702 -34.61 -25.19 -9.22
N VAL A 703 -33.90 -24.28 -9.88
CA VAL A 703 -33.98 -22.84 -9.55
C VAL A 703 -35.40 -22.32 -9.77
N ARG A 704 -36.05 -22.67 -10.88
CA ARG A 704 -37.42 -22.23 -11.17
C ARG A 704 -38.43 -22.73 -10.14
N VAL A 705 -38.31 -23.99 -9.69
CA VAL A 705 -39.18 -24.55 -8.64
C VAL A 705 -39.09 -23.75 -7.35
N VAL A 706 -37.88 -23.35 -6.96
CA VAL A 706 -37.66 -22.56 -5.75
C VAL A 706 -38.15 -21.12 -5.92
N GLU A 707 -38.05 -20.55 -7.12
CA GLU A 707 -38.67 -19.25 -7.45
C GLU A 707 -40.19 -19.28 -7.35
N ASP A 708 -40.82 -20.31 -7.92
CA ASP A 708 -42.27 -20.48 -7.91
C ASP A 708 -42.77 -20.68 -6.47
N ALA A 709 -42.05 -21.47 -5.66
CA ALA A 709 -42.33 -21.65 -4.24
C ALA A 709 -42.19 -20.33 -3.46
N ALA A 710 -41.12 -19.57 -3.70
CA ALA A 710 -40.92 -18.27 -3.05
C ALA A 710 -42.02 -17.26 -3.42
N ALA A 711 -42.44 -17.24 -4.69
CA ALA A 711 -43.53 -16.39 -5.15
C ALA A 711 -44.88 -16.78 -4.54
N ASP A 712 -45.17 -18.07 -4.43
CA ASP A 712 -46.40 -18.58 -3.83
C ASP A 712 -46.48 -18.25 -2.33
N VAL A 713 -45.41 -18.52 -1.56
CA VAL A 713 -45.36 -18.17 -0.12
C VAL A 713 -45.50 -16.66 0.08
N ARG A 714 -44.88 -15.84 -0.77
CA ARG A 714 -45.05 -14.38 -0.74
C ARG A 714 -46.48 -13.95 -1.06
N SER A 715 -47.14 -14.58 -2.04
CA SER A 715 -48.53 -14.25 -2.38
C SER A 715 -49.49 -14.55 -1.23
N ARG A 716 -49.28 -15.67 -0.52
CA ARG A 716 -50.02 -16.06 0.68
C ARG A 716 -49.75 -15.11 1.87
N THR A 717 -48.55 -14.55 1.93
CA THR A 717 -48.18 -13.53 2.93
C THR A 717 -48.91 -12.21 2.71
N MET A 718 -49.19 -11.83 1.45
CA MET A 718 -49.88 -10.57 1.10
C MET A 718 -51.41 -10.65 1.08
N ALA A 719 -52.00 -11.83 1.25
CA ALA A 719 -53.45 -12.06 1.07
C ALA A 719 -54.31 -11.90 2.35
N VAL A 720 -53.78 -11.43 3.49
CA VAL A 720 -54.59 -11.25 4.72
C VAL A 720 -55.36 -9.91 4.70
N PRO A 721 -56.70 -9.89 4.69
CA PRO A 721 -57.47 -8.64 4.72
C PRO A 721 -57.43 -7.98 6.11
N LYS A 722 -57.12 -6.69 6.16
CA LYS A 722 -57.35 -5.86 7.36
C LYS A 722 -58.85 -5.63 7.54
N THR A 723 -59.49 -6.36 8.44
CA THR A 723 -60.84 -6.02 8.96
C THR A 723 -60.92 -6.21 10.47
N VAL A 724 -60.96 -5.11 11.24
CA VAL A 724 -61.97 -4.86 12.30
C VAL A 724 -62.18 -3.34 12.45
N SER A 725 -63.44 -2.97 12.53
CA SER A 725 -64.05 -1.63 12.42
C SER A 725 -63.78 -0.66 13.58
N ARG A 726 -63.52 0.61 13.24
CA ARG A 726 -63.84 1.78 14.08
C ARG A 726 -65.34 2.06 14.03
N LYS A 727 -66.04 1.91 15.16
CA LYS A 727 -67.37 2.52 15.37
C LYS A 727 -67.20 3.99 15.72
N ARG A 728 -67.90 4.85 14.99
CA ARG A 728 -68.09 6.29 15.25
C ARG A 728 -69.31 6.50 16.17
N GLY A 729 -69.17 7.40 17.13
CA GLY A 729 -70.24 8.09 17.88
C GLY A 729 -69.57 9.06 18.85
N ARG A 730 -69.38 10.36 18.53
CA ARG A 730 -70.29 11.53 18.44
C ARG A 730 -70.33 12.32 19.76
N ARG A 731 -70.25 13.66 19.62
CA ARG A 731 -70.37 14.80 20.57
C ARG A 731 -69.02 15.41 20.98
N ASP A 732 -68.67 16.62 20.54
CA ASP A 732 -69.15 18.02 20.82
C ASP A 732 -68.01 18.68 21.65
N GLU A 733 -67.34 19.72 21.11
CA GLU A 733 -67.30 21.11 21.63
C GLU A 733 -66.69 21.18 23.06
N GLU A 734 -65.48 21.72 23.28
CA GLU A 734 -65.12 23.14 23.55
C GLU A 734 -63.60 23.14 23.89
N GLU A 735 -62.78 24.01 23.28
CA GLU A 735 -62.21 25.27 23.83
C GLU A 735 -61.07 25.12 24.87
N ASP A 736 -60.10 26.03 24.72
CA ASP A 736 -59.09 26.50 25.68
C ASP A 736 -57.90 25.58 26.06
N GLU A 737 -56.69 26.06 26.34
CA GLU A 737 -55.93 27.29 26.11
C GLU A 737 -54.49 26.94 26.58
N GLU A 738 -53.52 27.75 26.16
CA GLU A 738 -52.30 28.14 26.89
C GLU A 738 -51.35 27.07 27.52
N MET A 739 -50.08 27.00 27.12
CA MET A 739 -48.96 27.93 27.37
C MET A 739 -48.11 27.53 28.58
N SER A 740 -46.80 27.65 28.37
CA SER A 740 -45.71 27.80 29.35
C SER A 740 -45.19 26.54 30.03
N CYS A 741 -43.95 26.48 30.50
CA CYS A 741 -42.66 27.10 30.17
C CYS A 741 -41.71 26.55 31.24
N SER A 742 -40.53 26.08 30.86
CA SER A 742 -39.32 26.10 31.72
C SER A 742 -39.37 25.19 32.97
N SER A 743 -38.29 24.77 33.64
CA SER A 743 -36.84 24.84 33.46
C SER A 743 -36.18 24.23 34.71
N TYR A 744 -34.85 24.06 34.65
CA TYR A 744 -33.91 24.11 35.77
C TYR A 744 -33.86 22.88 36.73
N THR A 745 -32.82 22.03 36.59
CA THR A 745 -31.55 21.98 37.39
C THR A 745 -31.74 21.35 38.79
N THR A 746 -30.84 20.60 39.41
CA THR A 746 -29.37 20.50 39.39
C THR A 746 -28.97 19.42 40.40
N CYS A 747 -27.81 18.74 40.19
CA CYS A 747 -26.75 18.41 41.18
C CYS A 747 -27.14 17.59 42.43
N ASN A 748 -26.37 16.69 43.04
CA ASN A 748 -24.92 16.52 43.29
C ASN A 748 -24.88 15.31 44.27
N LYS A 749 -23.99 14.31 44.27
CA LYS A 749 -22.59 14.25 44.79
C LYS A 749 -22.32 12.76 45.10
N ARG A 750 -21.27 12.14 44.52
CA ARG A 750 -19.99 11.71 45.13
C ARG A 750 -20.04 10.68 46.28
N GLY A 751 -19.39 9.51 46.09
CA GLY A 751 -18.71 8.79 47.18
C GLY A 751 -18.50 7.26 47.06
N ARG A 752 -17.39 6.85 46.41
CA ARG A 752 -16.49 5.70 46.65
C ARG A 752 -16.98 4.31 47.15
N ASN A 753 -16.57 3.31 46.35
CA ASN A 753 -15.92 2.02 46.65
C ASN A 753 -16.68 0.81 47.26
N THR A 754 -16.48 -0.32 46.55
CA THR A 754 -16.51 -1.75 46.91
C THR A 754 -17.83 -2.55 46.80
N ALA A 755 -17.65 -3.75 46.20
CA ALA A 755 -18.44 -4.99 46.25
C ALA A 755 -19.67 -5.16 45.33
N ALA A 756 -19.48 -6.06 44.35
CA ALA A 756 -20.35 -7.10 43.77
C ALA A 756 -21.88 -7.05 43.95
N ASP A 757 -22.62 -7.22 42.83
CA ASP A 757 -23.47 -8.41 42.58
C ASP A 757 -24.36 -8.20 41.33
N TYR A 758 -24.09 -8.98 40.29
CA TYR A 758 -25.10 -9.55 39.39
C TYR A 758 -24.52 -10.84 38.80
N ASP A 759 -24.67 -11.93 39.54
CA ASP A 759 -24.50 -13.30 39.05
C ASP A 759 -25.84 -13.84 38.56
N MET A 760 -25.87 -14.39 37.35
CA MET A 760 -26.65 -15.59 37.05
C MET A 760 -25.82 -16.49 36.14
N VAL A 761 -25.18 -17.44 36.81
CA VAL A 761 -24.42 -18.57 36.28
C VAL A 761 -25.38 -19.74 36.04
N VAL A 762 -25.35 -20.38 34.86
CA VAL A 762 -25.34 -21.86 34.74
C VAL A 762 -24.65 -22.28 33.43
N GLU A 763 -23.50 -22.92 33.58
CA GLU A 763 -22.90 -23.97 32.74
C GLU A 763 -22.69 -25.19 33.69
N PRO A 764 -22.22 -26.42 33.30
CA PRO A 764 -22.05 -27.07 31.99
C PRO A 764 -22.40 -28.60 31.96
N SER A 765 -22.40 -29.17 30.73
CA SER A 765 -21.91 -30.52 30.30
C SER A 765 -22.30 -31.84 31.01
N TYR A 766 -22.83 -32.85 30.26
CA TYR A 766 -22.14 -34.11 29.83
C TYR A 766 -23.09 -35.19 29.20
N CYS A 767 -22.52 -35.90 28.20
CA CYS A 767 -22.85 -37.12 27.42
C CYS A 767 -24.11 -38.02 27.62
N GLY A 768 -24.73 -38.39 26.47
CA GLY A 768 -25.48 -39.59 25.96
C GLY A 768 -25.99 -40.74 26.86
N PRO A 769 -26.43 -41.93 26.37
CA PRO A 769 -26.85 -42.41 25.02
C PRO A 769 -28.24 -43.14 25.00
N TYR A 770 -28.83 -43.47 23.84
CA TYR A 770 -29.49 -44.76 23.47
C TYR A 770 -30.13 -44.69 22.07
N VAL A 771 -30.01 -45.81 21.34
CA VAL A 771 -30.34 -46.06 19.94
C VAL A 771 -31.66 -46.86 19.82
N ASP A 772 -32.27 -46.83 18.62
CA ASP A 772 -33.30 -47.75 18.05
C ASP A 772 -34.79 -47.46 18.41
N ARG A 773 -35.80 -47.57 17.52
CA ARG A 773 -35.91 -48.18 16.19
C ARG A 773 -37.25 -47.76 15.54
N PHE A 774 -37.20 -47.09 14.39
CA PHE A 774 -38.14 -47.12 13.23
C PHE A 774 -37.50 -46.20 12.18
N LEU A 775 -36.45 -46.68 11.51
CA LEU A 775 -36.48 -47.13 10.11
C LEU A 775 -36.76 -45.96 9.13
N GLN A 776 -35.73 -45.36 8.52
CA GLN A 776 -35.10 -45.74 7.24
C GLN A 776 -35.94 -45.38 5.97
N PRO A 777 -35.28 -45.17 4.81
CA PRO A 777 -35.52 -44.07 3.88
C PRO A 777 -36.37 -44.45 2.66
N ALA A 778 -37.27 -43.56 2.26
CA ALA A 778 -37.88 -43.50 0.94
C ALA A 778 -38.61 -42.16 0.84
N TRP A 779 -38.90 -41.68 -0.38
CA TRP A 779 -39.69 -40.48 -0.72
C TRP A 779 -38.95 -39.28 -1.31
N TRP A 780 -37.67 -39.43 -1.69
CA TRP A 780 -37.02 -38.48 -2.60
C TRP A 780 -36.22 -39.17 -3.73
N THR A 781 -36.78 -40.26 -4.27
CA THR A 781 -36.27 -40.91 -5.50
C THR A 781 -37.35 -41.04 -6.56
N GLN A 782 -38.11 -39.97 -6.82
CA GLN A 782 -39.11 -40.01 -7.90
C GLN A 782 -39.35 -38.67 -8.61
N VAL A 783 -38.31 -37.86 -8.81
CA VAL A 783 -38.27 -36.86 -9.89
C VAL A 783 -36.80 -36.64 -10.28
N CYS A 784 -36.19 -37.65 -10.91
CA CYS A 784 -34.99 -37.59 -11.79
C CYS A 784 -34.65 -39.04 -12.20
N GLU A 785 -35.56 -39.64 -12.95
CA GLU A 785 -35.22 -40.39 -14.17
C GLU A 785 -35.74 -39.57 -15.36
#